data_AF-A0A966ISB4-F1
#
_entry.id   AF-A0A966ISB4-F1
#
_cell.length_a   1.000
_cell.length_b   1.000
_cell.length_c   1.000
_cell.angle_alpha   90.00
_cell.angle_beta   90.00
_cell.angle_gamma   90.00
#
_symmetry.space_group_name_H-M   'P 1'
#
loop_
_entity.id
_entity.type
_entity.pdbx_description
1 polymer ?
#
loop_
_entity_poly.entity_id
_entity_poly.type
_entity_poly.pdbx_seq_one_letter_code
_entity_poly.pdbx_strand_id
1 'polypeptide(L)'
;MSDIYNIAKSGLKTYKEGLATTGQNIANVGNEAYARREIQISEVKSGSADVLQMSDNISFGVKIDGIVRAFDQYIEMQLHDAKSGFNYSKSKTEILDRLENVVRPAAGSVSQRLNEFFQALNDVALDPSDLISRTSALDTAKSVASSMQNVAVGVNDLRDLISASIEESVTDTNLIIRQLSEIQKEVLGNSSPNSARNDLLDQRDALVSKLSEFVDIKVQYKAGGEIEILSGTFGQGQPLLSQFEVKEFDVKSVDGKNKIFLGDATGQGAIQVQLPSGKISGLLASDTTLSEVKENLDTLAIKFAEEMNELNQVGVDLNGDIGTRIFSLDSVSIQKTSTRNSDVQLQISGFSDDLVGEAHTVSYSADSGSWILANGDGETLADFSENTEVNGVTFSIIGTPIIADRFEVEFSNNKSENLSVTINDGRLLAASSLLIAEPSAENQSSAKLTVDATEISIIDDVTNLSELLTATGNSANNLLLRDSGALGVLKDVDGISNLASLKSQTQFQMNSPYSSLTTSSQLKVTVGGTEHSFSFGAKINDFSSYGELASLLNSGLIKTDGMVGGEYKSFKDLGLYAGGNTNKLVVSAAAFTGAAAYDSASLKVDVGNEVSAIKIDGDTASAELQIFTREGVQLTGTPLTDNQISNLITESNGFNSGAQYNAQHLAVTSNSSYIGGSISRITTAGNYVASISSLGSSVSTNSNMTVDNVENMPLARAGMTSTLTINSPMGNAIRYEPSQGMMAGHIATALNSELSNEGLRVRASNFVELYEVPAEQIQFDLKGDNAETVSIDYDMSAGSISAFVAAINAHTGETGIIAYSSANNRNIVLQKIDGNDISLENVVISNEGEIKLRQLDSFGEVINSPENATPQTISTGKFASIGGQITFVSSADFSLSYNGVENSSQTSKFEAGFVTKDYLPDNSLNRYTFKETGLIDGGSISAEGIIPVAPSSSYTFNISSDSSGQLSATYKGVGNENLTSAAISSNLANTLRANAPKSHFYGNI
;
A
#
# COMPACT_ATOMS: atom_id res chain seq x y z
N MET A 1 -22.88 96.05 -53.05
CA MET A 1 -23.95 95.61 -52.12
C MET A 1 -24.24 94.10 -52.19
N SER A 2 -23.82 93.38 -53.24
CA SER A 2 -23.83 91.91 -53.32
C SER A 2 -23.14 91.24 -52.10
N ASP A 3 -22.04 91.83 -51.61
CA ASP A 3 -21.24 91.22 -50.54
C ASP A 3 -21.94 91.24 -49.18
N ILE A 4 -22.46 92.37 -48.69
CA ILE A 4 -23.23 92.41 -47.42
C ILE A 4 -24.41 91.43 -47.44
N TYR A 5 -25.08 91.28 -48.59
CA TYR A 5 -26.16 90.32 -48.75
C TYR A 5 -25.68 88.87 -48.61
N ASN A 6 -24.54 88.51 -49.21
CA ASN A 6 -23.96 87.16 -49.09
C ASN A 6 -23.43 86.88 -47.68
N ILE A 7 -22.87 87.87 -46.99
CA ILE A 7 -22.43 87.78 -45.59
C ILE A 7 -23.64 87.62 -44.66
N ALA A 8 -24.66 88.46 -44.80
CA ALA A 8 -25.89 88.37 -44.00
C ALA A 8 -26.65 87.05 -44.26
N LYS A 9 -26.69 86.60 -45.52
CA LYS A 9 -27.32 85.33 -45.91
C LYS A 9 -26.57 84.11 -45.35
N SER A 10 -25.24 84.10 -45.41
CA SER A 10 -24.43 83.01 -44.87
C SER A 10 -24.44 82.98 -43.34
N GLY A 11 -24.35 84.15 -42.69
CA GLY A 11 -24.50 84.29 -41.23
C GLY A 11 -25.87 83.85 -40.74
N LEU A 12 -26.97 84.33 -41.35
CA LEU A 12 -28.33 83.96 -40.95
C LEU A 12 -28.60 82.46 -41.18
N LYS A 13 -28.07 81.87 -42.27
CA LYS A 13 -28.16 80.43 -42.51
C LYS A 13 -27.42 79.64 -41.43
N THR A 14 -26.20 80.07 -41.07
CA THR A 14 -25.39 79.43 -40.03
C THR A 14 -26.04 79.51 -38.64
N TYR A 15 -26.58 80.67 -38.26
CA TYR A 15 -27.29 80.83 -36.98
C TYR A 15 -28.64 80.10 -36.95
N LYS A 16 -29.37 80.03 -38.08
CA LYS A 16 -30.58 79.20 -38.19
C LYS A 16 -30.26 77.73 -37.92
N GLU A 17 -29.18 77.23 -38.52
CA GLU A 17 -28.72 75.86 -38.27
C GLU A 17 -28.23 75.69 -36.82
N GLY A 18 -27.54 76.69 -36.26
CA GLY A 18 -27.12 76.71 -34.85
C GLY A 18 -28.29 76.60 -33.87
N LEU A 19 -29.37 77.34 -34.13
CA LEU A 19 -30.61 77.25 -33.37
C LEU A 19 -31.30 75.89 -33.56
N ALA A 20 -31.28 75.33 -34.78
CA ALA A 20 -31.83 74.01 -35.05
C ALA A 20 -31.07 72.90 -34.29
N THR A 21 -29.73 72.92 -34.30
CA THR A 21 -28.89 71.99 -33.55
C THR A 21 -29.07 72.14 -32.04
N THR A 22 -29.22 73.38 -31.55
CA THR A 22 -29.55 73.65 -30.14
C THR A 22 -30.93 73.07 -29.79
N GLY A 23 -31.92 73.24 -30.67
CA GLY A 23 -33.25 72.64 -30.52
C GLY A 23 -33.20 71.11 -30.51
N GLN A 24 -32.39 70.49 -31.37
CA GLN A 24 -32.16 69.04 -31.36
C GLN A 24 -31.51 68.56 -30.07
N ASN A 25 -30.50 69.28 -29.55
CA ASN A 25 -29.86 68.95 -28.27
C ASN A 25 -30.85 69.03 -27.10
N ILE A 26 -31.71 70.05 -27.06
CA ILE A 26 -32.72 70.21 -26.01
C ILE A 26 -33.79 69.12 -26.13
N ALA A 27 -34.28 68.84 -27.34
CA ALA A 27 -35.31 67.83 -27.56
C ALA A 27 -34.84 66.41 -27.21
N ASN A 28 -33.55 66.13 -27.38
CA ASN A 28 -32.96 64.81 -27.13
C ASN A 28 -32.14 64.74 -25.84
N VAL A 29 -32.22 65.74 -24.95
CA VAL A 29 -31.46 65.76 -23.69
C VAL A 29 -31.80 64.57 -22.76
N GLY A 30 -33.01 64.02 -22.89
CA GLY A 30 -33.44 62.82 -22.15
C GLY A 30 -33.17 61.50 -22.88
N ASN A 31 -32.57 61.53 -24.07
CA ASN A 31 -32.15 60.33 -24.79
C ASN A 31 -30.69 60.03 -24.43
N GLU A 32 -30.44 58.97 -23.65
CA GLU A 32 -29.09 58.56 -23.23
C GLU A 32 -28.16 58.24 -24.40
N ALA A 33 -28.70 57.86 -25.57
CA ALA A 33 -27.90 57.56 -26.77
C ALA A 33 -27.51 58.82 -27.58
N TYR A 34 -28.02 60.00 -27.24
CA TYR A 34 -27.80 61.21 -28.03
C TYR A 34 -26.57 61.97 -27.55
N ALA A 35 -25.54 62.06 -28.40
CA ALA A 35 -24.39 62.92 -28.13
C ALA A 35 -24.70 64.38 -28.49
N ARG A 36 -24.32 65.32 -27.61
CA ARG A 36 -24.48 66.76 -27.86
C ARG A 36 -23.77 67.15 -29.16
N ARG A 37 -24.47 67.87 -30.03
CA ARG A 37 -23.95 68.34 -31.32
C ARG A 37 -23.49 69.79 -31.23
N GLU A 38 -22.33 70.09 -31.81
CA GLU A 38 -21.75 71.42 -31.91
C GLU A 38 -21.53 71.77 -33.38
N ILE A 39 -21.80 73.04 -33.74
CA ILE A 39 -21.56 73.52 -35.10
C ILE A 39 -20.18 74.16 -35.15
N GLN A 40 -19.32 73.62 -36.02
CA GLN A 40 -18.04 74.24 -36.33
C GLN A 40 -18.25 75.30 -37.40
N ILE A 41 -18.03 76.57 -37.02
CA ILE A 41 -18.19 77.72 -37.89
C ILE A 41 -16.80 78.20 -38.30
N SER A 42 -16.52 78.25 -39.60
CA SER A 42 -15.30 78.89 -40.12
C SER A 42 -15.62 79.94 -41.18
N GLU A 43 -14.66 80.81 -41.40
CA GLU A 43 -14.74 81.82 -42.44
C GLU A 43 -14.66 81.18 -43.84
N VAL A 44 -15.53 81.61 -44.75
CA VAL A 44 -15.49 81.25 -46.16
C VAL A 44 -14.27 81.93 -46.79
N LYS A 45 -13.17 81.21 -46.94
CA LYS A 45 -11.99 81.68 -47.66
C LYS A 45 -12.13 81.38 -49.15
N SER A 46 -12.16 82.40 -50.01
CA SER A 46 -12.04 82.25 -51.47
C SER A 46 -10.55 82.25 -51.86
N GLY A 47 -10.08 81.26 -52.62
CA GLY A 47 -8.66 81.05 -52.96
C GLY A 47 -7.96 82.29 -53.54
N SER A 48 -6.75 82.66 -53.12
CA SER A 48 -5.46 82.06 -53.52
C SER A 48 -4.38 82.39 -52.47
N ALA A 49 -3.35 81.55 -52.34
CA ALA A 49 -2.24 81.73 -51.40
C ALA A 49 -1.18 82.73 -51.91
N ASP A 50 -1.57 84.00 -52.08
CA ASP A 50 -0.61 85.10 -52.27
C ASP A 50 -0.95 86.24 -51.31
N VAL A 51 -0.02 86.54 -50.40
CA VAL A 51 -0.19 87.48 -49.28
C VAL A 51 -0.17 88.94 -49.76
N LEU A 52 0.10 89.19 -51.05
CA LEU A 52 0.35 90.51 -51.62
C LEU A 52 -0.65 90.95 -52.71
N GLN A 53 -1.70 90.17 -53.03
CA GLN A 53 -2.76 90.59 -53.95
C GLN A 53 -4.13 90.61 -53.27
N MET A 54 -4.66 91.80 -52.99
CA MET A 54 -6.08 92.00 -52.68
C MET A 54 -6.88 91.94 -53.98
N SER A 55 -7.58 90.83 -54.19
CA SER A 55 -8.66 90.72 -55.18
C SER A 55 -9.87 91.54 -54.70
N ASP A 56 -10.53 92.32 -55.57
CA ASP A 56 -11.78 93.03 -55.27
C ASP A 56 -13.01 92.09 -55.17
N ASN A 57 -12.81 90.76 -55.24
CA ASN A 57 -13.85 89.73 -55.06
C ASN A 57 -13.59 88.88 -53.80
N ILE A 58 -13.40 89.50 -52.64
CA ILE A 58 -13.29 88.80 -51.36
C ILE A 58 -14.68 88.66 -50.72
N SER A 59 -15.20 87.43 -50.68
CA SER A 59 -16.47 87.09 -50.02
C SER A 59 -16.20 86.71 -48.55
N PHE A 60 -16.57 87.58 -47.61
CA PHE A 60 -16.38 87.37 -46.16
C PHE A 60 -17.58 86.70 -45.50
N GLY A 61 -17.91 85.47 -45.86
CA GLY A 61 -19.01 84.71 -45.25
C GLY A 61 -18.55 83.84 -44.08
N VAL A 62 -19.51 83.33 -43.30
CA VAL A 62 -19.27 82.16 -42.43
C VAL A 62 -19.91 80.93 -43.04
N LYS A 63 -19.21 79.80 -43.04
CA LYS A 63 -19.76 78.51 -43.41
C LYS A 63 -19.75 77.58 -42.20
N ILE A 64 -20.68 76.65 -42.23
CA ILE A 64 -20.63 75.47 -41.37
C ILE A 64 -19.67 74.50 -42.03
N ASP A 65 -18.57 74.17 -41.34
CA ASP A 65 -17.67 73.11 -41.80
C ASP A 65 -18.28 71.73 -41.57
N GLY A 66 -19.09 71.59 -40.52
CA GLY A 66 -19.86 70.41 -40.20
C GLY A 66 -20.54 70.52 -38.84
N ILE A 67 -21.41 69.55 -38.54
CA ILE A 67 -21.96 69.34 -37.19
C ILE A 67 -21.15 68.19 -36.57
N VAL A 68 -20.34 68.52 -35.57
CA VAL A 68 -19.51 67.55 -34.85
C VAL A 68 -20.18 67.15 -33.54
N ARG A 69 -19.94 65.92 -33.08
CA ARG A 69 -20.39 65.44 -31.76
C ARG A 69 -19.38 65.89 -30.71
N ALA A 70 -19.86 66.41 -29.58
CA ALA A 70 -19.05 66.64 -28.39
C ALA A 70 -18.83 65.27 -27.72
N PHE A 71 -17.71 64.64 -28.04
CA PHE A 71 -17.36 63.28 -27.65
C PHE A 71 -16.01 63.28 -26.93
N ASP A 72 -15.97 62.76 -25.71
CA ASP A 72 -14.75 62.54 -24.95
C ASP A 72 -14.53 61.04 -24.78
N GLN A 73 -13.55 60.51 -25.51
CA GLN A 73 -13.23 59.08 -25.51
C GLN A 73 -12.83 58.59 -24.11
N TYR A 74 -12.17 59.43 -23.30
CA TYR A 74 -11.70 59.02 -21.97
C TYR A 74 -12.88 58.85 -21.00
N ILE A 75 -13.85 59.78 -21.04
CA ILE A 75 -15.06 59.68 -20.22
C ILE A 75 -15.89 58.47 -20.62
N GLU A 76 -16.06 58.21 -21.92
CA GLU A 76 -16.79 57.02 -22.41
C GLU A 76 -16.11 55.72 -21.99
N MET A 77 -14.78 55.64 -22.09
CA MET A 77 -14.04 54.48 -21.58
C MET A 77 -14.24 54.28 -20.07
N GLN A 78 -14.19 55.33 -19.27
CA GLN A 78 -14.49 55.24 -17.83
C GLN A 78 -15.93 54.80 -17.56
N LEU A 79 -16.88 55.28 -18.36
CA LEU A 79 -18.30 54.92 -18.24
C LEU A 79 -18.52 53.45 -18.56
N HIS A 80 -17.92 52.93 -19.64
CA HIS A 80 -17.97 51.51 -19.98
C HIS A 80 -17.38 50.64 -18.86
N ASP A 81 -16.24 51.03 -18.30
CA ASP A 81 -15.60 50.30 -17.19
C ASP A 81 -16.49 50.30 -15.93
N ALA A 82 -17.08 51.44 -15.60
CA ALA A 82 -18.00 51.56 -14.46
C ALA A 82 -19.30 50.77 -14.67
N LYS A 83 -19.88 50.79 -15.88
CA LYS A 83 -21.08 50.00 -16.23
C LYS A 83 -20.80 48.51 -16.17
N SER A 84 -19.65 48.07 -16.69
CA SER A 84 -19.20 46.68 -16.61
C SER A 84 -19.07 46.24 -15.15
N GLY A 85 -18.38 47.02 -14.31
CA GLY A 85 -18.18 46.70 -12.90
C GLY A 85 -19.47 46.71 -12.06
N PHE A 86 -20.38 47.63 -12.38
CA PHE A 86 -21.71 47.66 -11.76
C PHE A 86 -22.52 46.40 -12.10
N ASN A 87 -22.56 46.00 -13.38
CA ASN A 87 -23.32 44.81 -13.81
C ASN A 87 -22.69 43.50 -13.33
N TYR A 88 -21.36 43.44 -13.19
CA TYR A 88 -20.68 42.35 -12.47
C TYR A 88 -21.21 42.20 -11.05
N SER A 89 -21.19 43.30 -10.27
CA SER A 89 -21.57 43.28 -8.86
C SER A 89 -23.06 43.01 -8.68
N LYS A 90 -23.91 43.60 -9.54
CA LYS A 90 -25.35 43.41 -9.52
C LYS A 90 -25.74 41.95 -9.79
N SER A 91 -25.25 41.37 -10.89
CA SER A 91 -25.55 39.98 -11.24
C SER A 91 -25.08 38.99 -10.18
N LYS A 92 -23.89 39.22 -9.61
CA LYS A 92 -23.37 38.40 -8.52
C LYS A 92 -24.23 38.50 -7.25
N THR A 93 -24.63 39.71 -6.86
CA THR A 93 -25.46 39.93 -5.65
C THR A 93 -26.82 39.25 -5.79
N GLU A 94 -27.49 39.37 -6.94
CA GLU A 94 -28.80 38.74 -7.17
C GLU A 94 -28.78 37.21 -7.00
N ILE A 95 -27.67 36.56 -7.37
CA ILE A 95 -27.48 35.11 -7.17
C ILE A 95 -27.15 34.80 -5.70
N LEU A 96 -26.24 35.55 -5.08
CA LEU A 96 -25.85 35.32 -3.68
C LEU A 96 -27.02 35.52 -2.71
N ASP A 97 -27.92 36.48 -2.96
CA ASP A 97 -29.14 36.68 -2.18
C ASP A 97 -30.06 35.45 -2.27
N ARG A 98 -30.15 34.80 -3.44
CA ARG A 98 -30.92 33.57 -3.62
C ARG A 98 -30.25 32.39 -2.91
N LEU A 99 -28.93 32.27 -3.04
CA LEU A 99 -28.14 31.27 -2.34
C LEU A 99 -28.31 31.37 -0.82
N GLU A 100 -28.29 32.59 -0.27
CA GLU A 100 -28.50 32.81 1.17
C GLU A 100 -29.84 32.24 1.63
N ASN A 101 -30.92 32.43 0.85
CA ASN A 101 -32.24 31.88 1.16
C ASN A 101 -32.28 30.34 1.10
N VAL A 102 -31.49 29.73 0.20
CA VAL A 102 -31.39 28.26 0.09
C VAL A 102 -30.61 27.67 1.27
N VAL A 103 -29.44 28.23 1.60
CA VAL A 103 -28.55 27.71 2.66
C VAL A 103 -29.11 28.02 4.05
N ARG A 104 -29.76 29.17 4.21
CA ARG A 104 -30.29 29.66 5.49
C ARG A 104 -31.78 29.98 5.39
N PRO A 105 -32.65 28.97 5.26
CA PRO A 105 -34.09 29.18 5.31
C PRO A 105 -34.53 29.66 6.70
N ALA A 106 -35.66 30.35 6.78
CA ALA A 106 -36.19 30.90 8.03
C ALA A 106 -36.53 29.83 9.10
N ALA A 107 -36.77 28.58 8.68
CA ALA A 107 -36.98 27.43 9.55
C ALA A 107 -36.41 26.17 8.89
N GLY A 108 -35.88 25.25 9.69
CA GLY A 108 -35.40 23.95 9.20
C GLY A 108 -34.06 24.02 8.46
N SER A 109 -33.15 24.90 8.88
CA SER A 109 -31.78 24.91 8.37
C SER A 109 -31.04 23.64 8.77
N VAL A 110 -29.98 23.28 8.02
CA VAL A 110 -29.16 22.09 8.32
C VAL A 110 -28.63 22.12 9.75
N SER A 111 -28.15 23.29 10.21
CA SER A 111 -27.68 23.47 11.59
C SER A 111 -28.77 23.23 12.63
N GLN A 112 -30.00 23.68 12.39
CA GLN A 112 -31.12 23.42 13.29
C GLN A 112 -31.44 21.92 13.34
N ARG A 113 -31.50 21.24 12.19
CA ARG A 113 -31.78 19.80 12.11
C ARG A 113 -30.70 18.96 12.78
N LEU A 114 -29.43 19.32 12.62
CA LEU A 114 -28.33 18.66 13.32
C LEU A 114 -28.46 18.80 14.84
N ASN A 115 -28.81 19.99 15.33
CA ASN A 115 -29.05 20.18 16.77
C ASN A 115 -30.22 19.34 17.29
N GLU A 116 -31.34 19.29 16.55
CA GLU A 116 -32.50 18.44 16.89
C GLU A 116 -32.13 16.95 16.91
N PHE A 117 -31.30 16.50 15.95
CA PHE A 117 -30.79 15.13 15.89
C PHE A 117 -29.90 14.77 17.08
N PHE A 118 -28.91 15.61 17.42
CA PHE A 118 -28.04 15.35 18.57
C PHE A 118 -28.81 15.42 19.90
N GLN A 119 -29.86 16.24 20.00
CA GLN A 119 -30.76 16.22 21.16
C GLN A 119 -31.52 14.90 21.26
N ALA A 120 -32.08 14.41 20.15
CA ALA A 120 -32.77 13.12 20.13
C ALA A 120 -31.83 11.93 20.46
N LEU A 121 -30.56 11.97 20.01
CA LEU A 121 -29.55 10.99 20.41
C LEU A 121 -29.22 11.05 21.90
N ASN A 122 -29.21 12.24 22.51
CA ASN A 122 -29.04 12.36 23.96
C ASN A 122 -30.22 11.72 24.72
N ASP A 123 -31.45 11.89 24.24
CA ASP A 123 -32.61 11.20 24.81
C ASP A 123 -32.46 9.67 24.74
N VAL A 124 -31.94 9.14 23.61
CA VAL A 124 -31.60 7.72 23.47
C VAL A 124 -30.49 7.29 24.42
N ALA A 125 -29.48 8.12 24.67
CA ALA A 125 -28.40 7.82 25.60
C ALA A 125 -28.88 7.76 27.07
N LEU A 126 -29.90 8.54 27.43
CA LEU A 126 -30.50 8.53 28.77
C LEU A 126 -31.32 7.26 29.05
N ASP A 127 -32.04 6.75 28.05
CA ASP A 127 -32.71 5.45 28.10
C ASP A 127 -32.53 4.67 26.79
N PRO A 128 -31.45 3.87 26.66
CA PRO A 128 -31.17 3.10 25.45
C PRO A 128 -32.21 2.01 25.17
N SER A 129 -33.13 1.71 26.09
CA SER A 129 -34.16 0.69 25.90
C SER A 129 -35.47 1.23 25.33
N ASP A 130 -35.66 2.56 25.36
CA ASP A 130 -36.90 3.19 24.89
C ASP A 130 -36.97 3.27 23.37
N LEU A 131 -37.93 2.54 22.80
CA LEU A 131 -38.17 2.52 21.37
C LEU A 131 -38.69 3.88 20.85
N ILE A 132 -39.41 4.66 21.66
CA ILE A 132 -39.97 5.95 21.24
C ILE A 132 -38.84 6.95 20.98
N SER A 133 -37.90 7.07 21.93
CA SER A 133 -36.71 7.92 21.79
C SER A 133 -35.87 7.53 20.57
N ARG A 134 -35.67 6.23 20.34
CA ARG A 134 -34.96 5.71 19.15
C ARG A 134 -35.67 6.04 17.83
N THR A 135 -36.99 5.92 17.80
CA THR A 135 -37.80 6.28 16.63
C THR A 135 -37.70 7.78 16.36
N SER A 136 -37.72 8.61 17.41
CA SER A 136 -37.52 10.06 17.30
C SER A 136 -36.12 10.43 16.78
N ALA A 137 -35.07 9.75 17.24
CA ALA A 137 -33.71 9.91 16.72
C ALA A 137 -33.61 9.53 15.24
N LEU A 138 -34.30 8.46 14.83
CA LEU A 138 -34.37 8.06 13.42
C LEU A 138 -35.13 9.09 12.55
N ASP A 139 -36.23 9.65 13.03
CA ASP A 139 -37.00 10.66 12.30
C ASP A 139 -36.24 12.00 12.18
N THR A 140 -35.47 12.37 13.22
CA THR A 140 -34.58 13.53 13.16
C THR A 140 -33.37 13.28 12.25
N ALA A 141 -32.82 12.05 12.19
CA ALA A 141 -31.80 11.66 11.22
C ALA A 141 -32.30 11.84 9.76
N LYS A 142 -33.53 11.38 9.47
CA LYS A 142 -34.17 11.60 8.17
C LYS A 142 -34.34 13.09 7.88
N SER A 143 -34.69 13.87 8.89
CA SER A 143 -34.84 15.33 8.75
C SER A 143 -33.52 16.03 8.42
N VAL A 144 -32.39 15.57 8.98
CA VAL A 144 -31.05 16.05 8.60
C VAL A 144 -30.74 15.71 7.15
N ALA A 145 -30.92 14.45 6.76
CA ALA A 145 -30.68 13.98 5.39
C ALA A 145 -31.51 14.79 4.37
N SER A 146 -32.82 14.93 4.59
CA SER A 146 -33.69 15.74 3.75
C SER A 146 -33.29 17.21 3.72
N SER A 147 -32.81 17.78 4.83
CA SER A 147 -32.36 19.18 4.85
C SER A 147 -31.09 19.38 4.03
N MET A 148 -30.10 18.49 4.13
CA MET A 148 -28.88 18.58 3.33
C MET A 148 -29.20 18.36 1.84
N GLN A 149 -30.06 17.38 1.52
CA GLN A 149 -30.53 17.14 0.17
C GLN A 149 -31.25 18.36 -0.43
N ASN A 150 -32.15 19.00 0.32
CA ASN A 150 -32.86 20.19 -0.16
C ASN A 150 -31.91 21.36 -0.46
N VAL A 151 -30.87 21.55 0.35
CA VAL A 151 -29.85 22.58 0.09
C VAL A 151 -29.04 22.22 -1.14
N ALA A 152 -28.61 20.95 -1.27
CA ALA A 152 -27.84 20.47 -2.42
C ALA A 152 -28.61 20.63 -3.74
N VAL A 153 -29.88 20.20 -3.77
CA VAL A 153 -30.79 20.39 -4.91
C VAL A 153 -30.99 21.86 -5.20
N GLY A 154 -31.26 22.69 -4.19
CA GLY A 154 -31.44 24.14 -4.38
C GLY A 154 -30.19 24.84 -4.93
N VAL A 155 -28.99 24.39 -4.55
CA VAL A 155 -27.73 24.90 -5.13
C VAL A 155 -27.59 24.47 -6.59
N ASN A 156 -27.89 23.22 -6.92
CA ASN A 156 -27.87 22.72 -8.30
C ASN A 156 -28.88 23.47 -9.18
N ASP A 157 -30.11 23.69 -8.71
CA ASP A 157 -31.14 24.49 -9.41
C ASP A 157 -30.66 25.92 -9.72
N LEU A 158 -29.92 26.54 -8.78
CA LEU A 158 -29.32 27.86 -9.00
C LEU A 158 -28.20 27.81 -10.05
N ARG A 159 -27.41 26.74 -10.10
CA ARG A 159 -26.36 26.56 -11.11
C ARG A 159 -26.94 26.34 -12.51
N ASP A 160 -28.04 25.61 -12.62
CA ASP A 160 -28.78 25.44 -13.88
C ASP A 160 -29.35 26.79 -14.35
N LEU A 161 -29.95 27.55 -13.43
CA LEU A 161 -30.43 28.91 -13.72
C LEU A 161 -29.32 29.84 -14.19
N ILE A 162 -28.14 29.77 -13.58
CA ILE A 162 -26.97 30.55 -14.01
C ILE A 162 -26.48 30.11 -15.37
N SER A 163 -26.40 28.81 -15.63
CA SER A 163 -25.96 28.26 -16.92
C SER A 163 -26.86 28.77 -18.06
N ALA A 164 -28.18 28.68 -17.88
CA ALA A 164 -29.15 29.24 -18.83
C ALA A 164 -29.01 30.77 -18.99
N SER A 165 -28.78 31.50 -17.88
CA SER A 165 -28.59 32.96 -17.89
C SER A 165 -27.29 33.38 -18.59
N ILE A 166 -26.23 32.58 -18.50
CA ILE A 166 -24.98 32.78 -19.24
C ILE A 166 -25.21 32.56 -20.73
N GLU A 167 -25.86 31.46 -21.13
CA GLU A 167 -26.19 31.17 -22.53
C GLU A 167 -27.03 32.28 -23.18
N GLU A 168 -28.06 32.75 -22.47
CA GLU A 168 -28.88 33.88 -22.92
C GLU A 168 -28.04 35.16 -23.05
N SER A 169 -27.21 35.46 -22.04
CA SER A 169 -26.36 36.66 -22.04
C SER A 169 -25.29 36.62 -23.14
N VAL A 170 -24.75 35.44 -23.47
CA VAL A 170 -23.83 35.22 -24.60
C VAL A 170 -24.55 35.44 -25.93
N THR A 171 -25.77 34.90 -26.07
CA THR A 171 -26.61 35.07 -27.27
C THR A 171 -26.91 36.56 -27.53
N ASP A 172 -27.32 37.30 -26.49
CA ASP A 172 -27.56 38.73 -26.56
C ASP A 172 -26.28 39.52 -26.91
N THR A 173 -25.15 39.14 -26.32
CA THR A 173 -23.84 39.75 -26.60
C THR A 173 -23.47 39.58 -28.08
N ASN A 174 -23.61 38.37 -28.62
CA ASN A 174 -23.32 38.08 -30.02
C ASN A 174 -24.26 38.82 -30.98
N LEU A 175 -25.52 38.99 -30.62
CA LEU A 175 -26.47 39.80 -31.39
C LEU A 175 -26.02 41.27 -31.44
N ILE A 176 -25.59 41.84 -30.31
CA ILE A 176 -25.08 43.22 -30.24
C ILE A 176 -23.80 43.38 -31.10
N ILE A 177 -22.87 42.44 -31.05
CA ILE A 177 -21.64 42.48 -31.86
C ILE A 177 -21.96 42.42 -33.36
N ARG A 178 -22.91 41.57 -33.78
CA ARG A 178 -23.38 41.51 -35.16
C ARG A 178 -24.01 42.84 -35.61
N GLN A 179 -24.86 43.43 -34.77
CA GLN A 179 -25.45 44.75 -35.03
C GLN A 179 -24.38 45.85 -35.15
N LEU A 180 -23.36 45.82 -34.29
CA LEU A 180 -22.22 46.75 -34.37
C LEU A 180 -21.44 46.61 -35.68
N SER A 181 -21.26 45.38 -36.19
CA SER A 181 -20.64 45.15 -37.50
C SER A 181 -21.46 45.73 -38.65
N GLU A 182 -22.79 45.55 -38.63
CA GLU A 182 -23.68 46.14 -39.65
C GLU A 182 -23.65 47.67 -39.61
N ILE A 183 -23.72 48.27 -38.41
CA ILE A 183 -23.58 49.72 -38.26
C ILE A 183 -22.20 50.20 -38.74
N GLN A 184 -21.12 49.46 -38.47
CA GLN A 184 -19.79 49.78 -38.99
C GLN A 184 -19.73 49.72 -40.52
N LYS A 185 -20.36 48.72 -41.16
CA LYS A 185 -20.48 48.64 -42.64
C LYS A 185 -21.23 49.85 -43.20
N GLU A 186 -22.32 50.26 -42.57
CA GLU A 186 -23.09 51.44 -43.01
C GLU A 186 -22.31 52.75 -42.80
N VAL A 187 -21.58 52.87 -41.68
CA VAL A 187 -20.73 54.03 -41.37
C VAL A 187 -19.58 54.14 -42.36
N LEU A 188 -18.94 53.02 -42.75
CA LEU A 188 -17.81 53.00 -43.68
C LEU A 188 -18.23 53.02 -45.16
N GLY A 189 -19.40 52.47 -45.51
CA GLY A 189 -19.95 52.44 -46.86
C GLY A 189 -20.57 53.78 -47.31
N ASN A 190 -21.07 54.59 -46.37
CA ASN A 190 -21.54 55.95 -46.66
C ASN A 190 -20.38 56.94 -46.79
N SER A 191 -19.94 57.18 -48.02
CA SER A 191 -18.84 58.09 -48.38
C SER A 191 -19.25 59.57 -48.53
N SER A 192 -20.49 59.95 -48.16
CA SER A 192 -20.94 61.35 -48.23
C SER A 192 -20.50 62.14 -46.97
N PRO A 193 -19.63 63.15 -47.08
CA PRO A 193 -18.89 63.67 -45.92
C PRO A 193 -19.70 64.45 -44.86
N ASN A 194 -20.94 64.88 -45.10
CA ASN A 194 -21.46 66.05 -44.35
C ASN A 194 -22.92 66.07 -43.85
N SER A 195 -23.70 64.97 -43.80
CA SER A 195 -25.07 65.09 -43.24
C SER A 195 -25.79 63.83 -42.71
N ALA A 196 -25.32 62.60 -42.92
CA ALA A 196 -26.12 61.39 -42.64
C ALA A 196 -25.51 60.37 -41.65
N ARG A 197 -24.37 60.68 -41.01
CA ARG A 197 -23.62 59.70 -40.19
C ARG A 197 -23.89 59.79 -38.68
N ASN A 198 -24.39 60.92 -38.16
CA ASN A 198 -24.47 61.14 -36.72
C ASN A 198 -25.44 60.19 -36.00
N ASP A 199 -26.58 59.87 -36.61
CA ASP A 199 -27.55 58.94 -36.00
C ASP A 199 -27.01 57.50 -35.95
N LEU A 200 -26.22 57.08 -36.95
CA LEU A 200 -25.52 55.78 -36.94
C LEU A 200 -24.42 55.74 -35.88
N LEU A 201 -23.71 56.85 -35.67
CA LEU A 201 -22.71 56.95 -34.60
C LEU A 201 -23.35 56.96 -33.21
N ASP A 202 -24.50 57.60 -33.04
CA ASP A 202 -25.30 57.55 -31.81
C ASP A 202 -25.81 56.11 -31.54
N GLN A 203 -26.31 55.40 -32.56
CA GLN A 203 -26.70 53.98 -32.45
C GLN A 203 -25.51 53.06 -32.14
N ARG A 204 -24.36 53.28 -32.79
CA ARG A 204 -23.12 52.56 -32.52
C ARG A 204 -22.72 52.71 -31.05
N ASP A 205 -22.65 53.94 -30.55
CA ASP A 205 -22.20 54.20 -29.19
C ASP A 205 -23.20 53.67 -28.16
N ALA A 206 -24.51 53.69 -28.45
CA ALA A 206 -25.53 53.04 -27.64
C ALA A 206 -25.35 51.50 -27.58
N LEU A 207 -25.05 50.87 -28.72
CA LEU A 207 -24.76 49.44 -28.79
C LEU A 207 -23.44 49.08 -28.08
N VAL A 208 -22.41 49.92 -28.20
CA VAL A 208 -21.14 49.77 -27.45
C VAL A 208 -21.40 49.88 -25.95
N SER A 209 -22.19 50.88 -25.52
CA SER A 209 -22.55 51.03 -24.12
C SER A 209 -23.35 49.83 -23.64
N LYS A 210 -24.28 49.29 -24.43
CA LYS A 210 -25.03 48.08 -24.08
C LYS A 210 -24.12 46.86 -23.99
N LEU A 211 -23.16 46.71 -24.91
CA LEU A 211 -22.16 45.65 -24.89
C LEU A 211 -21.32 45.68 -23.60
N SER A 212 -20.95 46.88 -23.12
CA SER A 212 -20.17 47.07 -21.89
C SER A 212 -20.88 46.59 -20.61
N GLU A 213 -22.22 46.44 -20.64
CA GLU A 213 -22.99 45.90 -19.51
C GLU A 213 -22.80 44.38 -19.38
N PHE A 214 -22.60 43.68 -20.51
CA PHE A 214 -22.44 42.23 -20.54
C PHE A 214 -21.00 41.78 -20.33
N VAL A 215 -20.05 42.47 -20.98
CA VAL A 215 -18.62 42.11 -20.98
C VAL A 215 -17.74 43.35 -20.86
N ASP A 216 -16.58 43.22 -20.22
CA ASP A 216 -15.54 44.26 -20.24
C ASP A 216 -14.99 44.45 -21.67
N ILE A 217 -15.09 45.67 -22.19
CA ILE A 217 -14.66 46.01 -23.55
C ILE A 217 -13.70 47.19 -23.56
N LYS A 218 -12.78 47.18 -24.52
CA LYS A 218 -11.98 48.35 -24.88
C LYS A 218 -12.21 48.71 -26.33
N VAL A 219 -12.54 49.97 -26.56
CA VAL A 219 -12.87 50.50 -27.88
C VAL A 219 -11.74 51.40 -28.37
N GLN A 220 -11.19 51.07 -29.53
CA GLN A 220 -10.21 51.90 -30.24
C GLN A 220 -10.89 52.57 -31.43
N TYR A 221 -10.95 53.90 -31.41
CA TYR A 221 -11.50 54.70 -32.51
C TYR A 221 -10.38 54.99 -33.52
N LYS A 222 -10.57 54.56 -34.78
CA LYS A 222 -9.61 54.72 -35.88
C LYS A 222 -10.03 55.86 -36.83
N ALA A 223 -9.10 56.29 -37.69
CA ALA A 223 -9.35 57.33 -38.68
C ALA A 223 -10.48 56.91 -39.65
N GLY A 224 -11.38 57.84 -39.98
CA GLY A 224 -12.51 57.57 -40.90
C GLY A 224 -13.81 57.09 -40.21
N GLY A 225 -13.80 56.88 -38.89
CA GLY A 225 -14.98 56.53 -38.10
C GLY A 225 -15.12 55.02 -37.79
N GLU A 226 -14.14 54.22 -38.19
CA GLU A 226 -14.01 52.80 -37.81
C GLU A 226 -13.73 52.66 -36.30
N ILE A 227 -14.31 51.65 -35.67
CA ILE A 227 -13.97 51.21 -34.32
C ILE A 227 -13.44 49.77 -34.33
N GLU A 228 -12.50 49.51 -33.43
CA GLU A 228 -12.07 48.16 -33.08
C GLU A 228 -12.42 47.89 -31.63
N ILE A 229 -13.08 46.77 -31.37
CA ILE A 229 -13.54 46.37 -30.04
C ILE A 229 -12.74 45.15 -29.60
N LEU A 230 -12.09 45.26 -28.45
CA LEU A 230 -11.34 44.20 -27.79
C LEU A 230 -12.10 43.76 -26.53
N SER A 231 -12.14 42.46 -26.28
CA SER A 231 -12.64 41.87 -25.02
C SER A 231 -11.56 41.91 -23.95
N GLY A 232 -11.81 42.55 -22.81
CA GLY A 232 -10.89 42.60 -21.66
C GLY A 232 -9.83 43.71 -21.72
N THR A 233 -8.76 43.58 -20.94
CA THR A 233 -7.76 44.63 -20.72
C THR A 233 -6.91 44.95 -21.96
N PHE A 234 -6.58 46.24 -22.14
CA PHE A 234 -5.76 46.74 -23.23
C PHE A 234 -4.41 45.98 -23.33
N GLY A 235 -4.11 45.42 -24.51
CA GLY A 235 -2.87 44.66 -24.79
C GLY A 235 -2.93 43.16 -24.51
N GLN A 236 -3.94 42.66 -23.79
CA GLN A 236 -4.19 41.22 -23.58
C GLN A 236 -5.55 40.75 -24.12
N GLY A 237 -6.42 41.70 -24.48
CA GLY A 237 -7.75 41.41 -24.99
C GLY A 237 -7.78 40.87 -26.43
N GLN A 238 -8.77 40.03 -26.71
CA GLN A 238 -9.00 39.45 -28.04
C GLN A 238 -9.96 40.34 -28.85
N PRO A 239 -9.74 40.52 -30.17
CA PRO A 239 -10.63 41.34 -31.00
C PRO A 239 -12.00 40.66 -31.17
N LEU A 240 -13.06 41.37 -30.77
CA LEU A 240 -14.47 41.00 -30.99
C LEU A 240 -14.98 41.53 -32.33
N LEU A 241 -14.57 42.75 -32.67
CA LEU A 241 -14.87 43.40 -33.94
C LEU A 241 -13.61 44.10 -34.45
N SER A 242 -13.10 43.69 -35.61
CA SER A 242 -12.01 44.36 -36.30
C SER A 242 -12.33 44.48 -37.79
N GLN A 243 -12.28 45.71 -38.32
CA GLN A 243 -12.83 46.05 -39.64
C GLN A 243 -14.29 45.60 -39.80
N PHE A 244 -14.52 44.45 -40.43
CA PHE A 244 -15.84 43.82 -40.62
C PHE A 244 -15.94 42.41 -40.05
N GLU A 245 -14.82 41.86 -39.54
CA GLU A 245 -14.78 40.53 -38.96
C GLU A 245 -15.32 40.57 -37.53
N VAL A 246 -16.24 39.64 -37.24
CA VAL A 246 -16.84 39.43 -35.93
C VAL A 246 -16.34 38.11 -35.36
N LYS A 247 -15.88 38.13 -34.11
CA LYS A 247 -15.69 36.92 -33.31
C LYS A 247 -16.79 36.83 -32.26
N GLU A 248 -17.49 35.71 -32.27
CA GLU A 248 -18.62 35.45 -31.36
C GLU A 248 -18.13 34.72 -30.12
N PHE A 249 -18.77 35.00 -28.99
CA PHE A 249 -18.61 34.24 -27.77
C PHE A 249 -19.38 32.93 -27.84
N ASP A 250 -18.85 31.91 -27.21
CA ASP A 250 -19.53 30.63 -27.01
C ASP A 250 -19.33 30.21 -25.54
N VAL A 251 -20.25 29.41 -25.00
CA VAL A 251 -20.17 28.91 -23.63
C VAL A 251 -20.14 27.39 -23.66
N LYS A 252 -19.25 26.82 -22.86
CA LYS A 252 -19.16 25.37 -22.69
C LYS A 252 -18.84 25.04 -21.24
N SER A 253 -19.52 24.03 -20.71
CA SER A 253 -19.16 23.43 -19.43
C SER A 253 -17.92 22.54 -19.63
N VAL A 254 -16.86 22.82 -18.85
CA VAL A 254 -15.62 22.04 -18.82
C VAL A 254 -15.31 21.73 -17.37
N ASP A 255 -15.18 20.45 -17.03
CA ASP A 255 -15.00 19.96 -15.66
C ASP A 255 -16.13 20.42 -14.72
N GLY A 256 -17.36 20.47 -15.25
CA GLY A 256 -18.54 20.91 -14.50
C GLY A 256 -18.57 22.41 -14.19
N LYS A 257 -17.73 23.24 -14.83
CA LYS A 257 -17.73 24.70 -14.69
C LYS A 257 -17.94 25.37 -16.03
N ASN A 258 -18.76 26.42 -16.07
CA ASN A 258 -18.97 27.17 -17.30
C ASN A 258 -17.72 27.99 -17.67
N LYS A 259 -17.28 27.86 -18.93
CA LYS A 259 -16.15 28.63 -19.49
C LYS A 259 -16.59 29.31 -20.78
N ILE A 260 -16.03 30.50 -21.03
CA ILE A 260 -16.32 31.30 -22.22
C ILE A 260 -15.20 31.15 -23.24
N PHE A 261 -15.58 30.96 -24.49
CA PHE A 261 -14.70 30.82 -25.63
C PHE A 261 -15.00 31.89 -26.68
N LEU A 262 -14.02 32.22 -27.53
CA LEU A 262 -14.22 32.95 -28.77
C LEU A 262 -14.10 32.01 -29.95
N GLY A 263 -15.11 31.99 -30.81
CA GLY A 263 -15.30 31.00 -31.86
C GLY A 263 -16.10 29.77 -31.39
N ASP A 264 -16.45 28.90 -32.33
CA ASP A 264 -17.20 27.66 -32.05
C ASP A 264 -16.42 26.74 -31.11
N ALA A 265 -16.93 26.53 -29.88
CA ALA A 265 -16.28 25.74 -28.83
C ALA A 265 -16.14 24.24 -29.16
N THR A 266 -16.74 23.78 -30.27
CA THR A 266 -16.62 22.41 -30.79
C THR A 266 -15.64 22.29 -31.98
N GLY A 267 -15.18 23.41 -32.54
CA GLY A 267 -14.26 23.45 -33.68
C GLY A 267 -12.77 23.54 -33.31
N GLN A 268 -11.88 23.16 -34.24
CA GLN A 268 -10.45 23.45 -34.11
C GLN A 268 -10.22 24.96 -34.24
N GLY A 269 -9.91 25.65 -33.13
CA GLY A 269 -9.56 27.08 -33.12
C GLY A 269 -10.24 27.95 -32.07
N ALA A 270 -11.10 27.40 -31.20
CA ALA A 270 -11.70 28.15 -30.09
C ALA A 270 -10.65 28.60 -29.08
N ILE A 271 -10.72 29.87 -28.67
CA ILE A 271 -9.81 30.44 -27.67
C ILE A 271 -10.61 30.68 -26.38
N GLN A 272 -10.21 30.04 -25.28
CA GLN A 272 -10.80 30.35 -23.97
C GLN A 272 -10.45 31.79 -23.58
N VAL A 273 -11.44 32.58 -23.18
CA VAL A 273 -11.26 33.98 -22.77
C VAL A 273 -11.66 34.16 -21.33
N GLN A 274 -10.83 34.88 -20.58
CA GLN A 274 -11.15 35.34 -19.24
C GLN A 274 -11.77 36.73 -19.32
N LEU A 275 -12.96 36.89 -18.73
CA LEU A 275 -13.69 38.15 -18.69
C LEU A 275 -13.52 38.76 -17.29
N PRO A 276 -12.80 39.89 -17.13
CA PRO A 276 -12.56 40.48 -15.81
C PRO A 276 -13.81 41.08 -15.16
N SER A 277 -14.77 41.51 -15.96
CA SER A 277 -15.95 42.26 -15.50
C SER A 277 -17.11 42.14 -16.50
N GLY A 278 -18.30 42.62 -16.12
CA GLY A 278 -19.56 42.54 -16.87
C GLY A 278 -20.53 41.51 -16.29
N LYS A 279 -21.79 41.52 -16.74
CA LYS A 279 -22.84 40.57 -16.29
C LYS A 279 -22.39 39.11 -16.43
N ILE A 280 -21.76 38.73 -17.55
CA ILE A 280 -21.31 37.35 -17.79
C ILE A 280 -20.24 36.95 -16.75
N SER A 281 -19.29 37.83 -16.47
CA SER A 281 -18.26 37.58 -15.46
C SER A 281 -18.85 37.46 -14.04
N GLY A 282 -19.87 38.25 -13.70
CA GLY A 282 -20.57 38.15 -12.41
C GLY A 282 -21.30 36.82 -12.24
N LEU A 283 -21.94 36.32 -13.31
CA LEU A 283 -22.56 35.00 -13.35
C LEU A 283 -21.53 33.87 -13.22
N LEU A 284 -20.40 33.93 -13.95
CA LEU A 284 -19.31 32.95 -13.84
C LEU A 284 -18.68 32.91 -12.43
N ALA A 285 -18.47 34.07 -11.83
CA ALA A 285 -17.99 34.18 -10.46
C ALA A 285 -18.98 33.58 -9.45
N SER A 286 -20.28 33.70 -9.74
CA SER A 286 -21.34 33.11 -8.92
C SER A 286 -21.39 31.59 -9.08
N ASP A 287 -21.25 31.05 -10.30
CA ASP A 287 -21.15 29.60 -10.54
C ASP A 287 -19.95 28.98 -9.79
N THR A 288 -18.81 29.69 -9.78
CA THR A 288 -17.65 29.28 -8.97
C THR A 288 -17.99 29.22 -7.48
N THR A 289 -18.65 30.26 -6.96
CA THR A 289 -19.03 30.32 -5.53
C THR A 289 -20.03 29.23 -5.18
N LEU A 290 -21.02 28.95 -6.04
CA LEU A 290 -21.98 27.88 -5.84
C LEU A 290 -21.32 26.50 -5.87
N SER A 291 -20.35 26.30 -6.75
CA SER A 291 -19.56 25.08 -6.81
C SER A 291 -18.80 24.84 -5.51
N GLU A 292 -18.15 25.87 -4.96
CA GLU A 292 -17.46 25.78 -3.66
C GLU A 292 -18.44 25.48 -2.51
N VAL A 293 -19.62 26.11 -2.50
CA VAL A 293 -20.64 25.85 -1.47
C VAL A 293 -21.17 24.41 -1.57
N LYS A 294 -21.37 23.91 -2.78
CA LYS A 294 -21.77 22.52 -3.03
C LYS A 294 -20.71 21.53 -2.54
N GLU A 295 -19.44 21.76 -2.88
CA GLU A 295 -18.31 20.91 -2.46
C GLU A 295 -18.14 20.89 -0.93
N ASN A 296 -18.31 22.04 -0.26
CA ASN A 296 -18.30 22.11 1.20
C ASN A 296 -19.47 21.34 1.83
N LEU A 297 -20.66 21.40 1.22
CA LEU A 297 -21.82 20.64 1.70
C LEU A 297 -21.64 19.13 1.48
N ASP A 298 -21.07 18.72 0.34
CA ASP A 298 -20.71 17.33 0.06
C ASP A 298 -19.71 16.82 1.09
N THR A 299 -18.64 17.58 1.35
CA THR A 299 -17.64 17.24 2.38
C THR A 299 -18.27 17.09 3.76
N LEU A 300 -19.18 18.00 4.13
CA LEU A 300 -19.90 17.91 5.40
C LEU A 300 -20.78 16.65 5.46
N ALA A 301 -21.50 16.33 4.39
CA ALA A 301 -22.37 15.16 4.32
C ALA A 301 -21.59 13.85 4.38
N ILE A 302 -20.45 13.76 3.67
CA ILE A 302 -19.51 12.64 3.72
C ILE A 302 -19.04 12.43 5.16
N LYS A 303 -18.43 13.45 5.75
CA LYS A 303 -17.88 13.35 7.11
C LYS A 303 -18.94 13.00 8.15
N PHE A 304 -20.12 13.63 8.07
CA PHE A 304 -21.24 13.33 8.96
C PHE A 304 -21.72 11.88 8.81
N ALA A 305 -21.91 11.40 7.58
CA ALA A 305 -22.34 10.03 7.33
C ALA A 305 -21.30 9.02 7.80
N GLU A 306 -20.02 9.24 7.50
CA GLU A 306 -18.91 8.37 7.92
C GLU A 306 -18.80 8.27 9.43
N GLU A 307 -18.66 9.40 10.14
CA GLU A 307 -18.50 9.39 11.61
C GLU A 307 -19.72 8.74 12.30
N MET A 308 -20.94 9.05 11.85
CA MET A 308 -22.14 8.45 12.43
C MET A 308 -22.26 6.95 12.12
N ASN A 309 -21.87 6.53 10.92
CA ASN A 309 -21.87 5.11 10.53
C ASN A 309 -20.84 4.33 11.33
N GLU A 310 -19.62 4.86 11.44
CA GLU A 310 -18.54 4.24 12.20
C GLU A 310 -18.99 4.00 13.64
N LEU A 311 -19.48 5.05 14.33
CA LEU A 311 -19.98 4.94 15.70
C LEU A 311 -21.11 3.93 15.86
N ASN A 312 -22.04 3.86 14.90
CA ASN A 312 -23.13 2.87 14.95
C ASN A 312 -22.60 1.44 14.72
N GLN A 313 -21.61 1.26 13.86
CA GLN A 313 -21.05 -0.05 13.53
C GLN A 313 -20.17 -0.65 14.64
N VAL A 314 -19.69 0.15 15.59
CA VAL A 314 -18.99 -0.36 16.80
C VAL A 314 -19.96 -0.68 17.95
N GLY A 315 -21.20 -0.20 17.86
CA GLY A 315 -22.22 -0.40 18.88
C GLY A 315 -23.03 -1.68 18.69
N VAL A 316 -23.87 -1.95 19.70
CA VAL A 316 -24.88 -3.01 19.69
C VAL A 316 -26.28 -2.40 19.65
N ASP A 317 -27.11 -2.93 18.76
CA ASP A 317 -28.50 -2.51 18.55
C ASP A 317 -29.45 -3.08 19.63
N LEU A 318 -30.74 -2.76 19.57
CA LEU A 318 -31.71 -3.24 20.57
C LEU A 318 -31.98 -4.75 20.47
N ASN A 319 -31.65 -5.39 19.35
CA ASN A 319 -31.81 -6.83 19.14
C ASN A 319 -30.58 -7.62 19.65
N GLY A 320 -29.48 -6.94 19.97
CA GLY A 320 -28.22 -7.56 20.39
C GLY A 320 -27.26 -7.82 19.23
N ASP A 321 -27.58 -7.31 18.04
CA ASP A 321 -26.73 -7.43 16.85
C ASP A 321 -25.82 -6.21 16.72
N ILE A 322 -24.69 -6.36 16.01
CA ILE A 322 -23.79 -5.24 15.70
C ILE A 322 -24.53 -4.26 14.78
N GLY A 323 -24.40 -2.95 15.07
CA GLY A 323 -25.05 -1.92 14.27
C GLY A 323 -24.61 -1.93 12.81
N THR A 324 -25.54 -1.57 11.92
CA THR A 324 -25.25 -1.36 10.49
C THR A 324 -25.04 0.12 10.18
N ARG A 325 -24.67 0.47 8.95
CA ARG A 325 -24.67 1.89 8.51
C ARG A 325 -26.06 2.49 8.71
N ILE A 326 -26.11 3.73 9.22
CA ILE A 326 -27.33 4.55 9.36
C ILE A 326 -27.54 5.39 8.09
N PHE A 327 -26.46 5.91 7.51
CA PHE A 327 -26.48 6.83 6.38
C PHE A 327 -25.78 6.24 5.15
N SER A 328 -26.26 6.56 3.96
CA SER A 328 -25.60 6.28 2.69
C SER A 328 -25.64 7.50 1.78
N LEU A 329 -24.59 7.69 0.99
CA LEU A 329 -24.47 8.70 -0.07
C LEU A 329 -24.50 8.08 -1.46
N ASP A 330 -24.83 6.79 -1.50
CA ASP A 330 -24.81 5.97 -2.69
C ASP A 330 -26.15 6.13 -3.41
N SER A 331 -26.10 6.42 -4.70
CA SER A 331 -27.30 6.65 -5.50
C SER A 331 -27.14 6.10 -6.89
N VAL A 332 -28.23 5.53 -7.39
CA VAL A 332 -28.35 5.03 -8.75
C VAL A 332 -29.45 5.81 -9.43
N SER A 333 -29.06 6.63 -10.41
CA SER A 333 -30.01 7.35 -11.27
C SER A 333 -30.36 6.46 -12.46
N ILE A 334 -31.64 6.28 -12.72
CA ILE A 334 -32.13 5.51 -13.88
C ILE A 334 -33.00 6.44 -14.72
N GLN A 335 -32.57 6.72 -15.94
CA GLN A 335 -33.35 7.47 -16.91
C GLN A 335 -33.78 6.56 -18.07
N LYS A 336 -35.08 6.38 -18.23
CA LYS A 336 -35.64 5.66 -19.38
C LYS A 336 -35.69 6.58 -20.59
N THR A 337 -34.99 6.20 -21.65
CA THR A 337 -35.06 6.83 -22.96
C THR A 337 -35.73 5.85 -23.91
N SER A 338 -37.00 6.09 -24.25
CA SER A 338 -37.73 5.29 -25.23
C SER A 338 -38.36 6.17 -26.29
N THR A 339 -38.30 5.72 -27.54
CA THR A 339 -38.93 6.39 -28.68
C THR A 339 -40.43 6.09 -28.79
N ARG A 340 -40.96 5.19 -27.96
CA ARG A 340 -42.34 4.70 -27.99
C ARG A 340 -42.87 4.50 -26.57
N ASN A 341 -44.19 4.44 -26.43
CA ASN A 341 -44.82 4.23 -25.13
C ASN A 341 -44.68 2.75 -24.71
N SER A 342 -43.71 2.47 -23.85
CA SER A 342 -43.35 1.13 -23.32
C SER A 342 -43.61 1.09 -21.82
N ASP A 343 -44.15 -0.03 -21.32
CA ASP A 343 -44.38 -0.26 -19.88
C ASP A 343 -43.17 -0.84 -19.14
N VAL A 344 -42.06 -1.09 -19.86
CA VAL A 344 -40.89 -1.73 -19.27
C VAL A 344 -40.17 -0.84 -18.25
N GLN A 345 -39.72 -1.44 -17.16
CA GLN A 345 -39.01 -0.80 -16.05
C GLN A 345 -37.71 -1.56 -15.76
N LEU A 346 -36.68 -0.80 -15.38
CA LEU A 346 -35.43 -1.34 -14.86
C LEU A 346 -35.41 -1.14 -13.34
N GLN A 347 -35.22 -2.23 -12.62
CA GLN A 347 -34.99 -2.27 -11.18
C GLN A 347 -33.53 -2.63 -10.94
N ILE A 348 -32.86 -1.82 -10.11
CA ILE A 348 -31.48 -2.07 -9.69
C ILE A 348 -31.48 -2.29 -8.18
N SER A 349 -30.74 -3.31 -7.73
CA SER A 349 -30.53 -3.61 -6.31
C SER A 349 -29.04 -3.78 -6.05
N GLY A 350 -28.54 -3.09 -5.02
CA GLY A 350 -27.11 -3.01 -4.72
C GLY A 350 -26.45 -1.75 -5.29
N PHE A 351 -25.18 -1.57 -4.91
CA PHE A 351 -24.32 -0.48 -5.36
C PHE A 351 -22.88 -0.99 -5.45
N SER A 352 -22.09 -0.48 -6.39
CA SER A 352 -20.68 -0.85 -6.57
C SER A 352 -19.86 0.37 -6.96
N ASP A 353 -18.76 0.59 -6.26
CA ASP A 353 -17.82 1.69 -6.55
C ASP A 353 -17.15 1.52 -7.92
N ASP A 354 -17.02 0.29 -8.42
CA ASP A 354 -16.45 0.00 -9.76
C ASP A 354 -17.33 0.54 -10.90
N LEU A 355 -18.60 0.84 -10.62
CA LEU A 355 -19.54 1.38 -11.60
C LEU A 355 -19.66 2.91 -11.55
N VAL A 356 -19.00 3.56 -10.57
CA VAL A 356 -19.06 5.01 -10.36
C VAL A 356 -18.14 5.75 -11.32
N GLY A 357 -18.58 6.93 -11.77
CA GLY A 357 -17.76 7.83 -12.60
C GLY A 357 -17.97 7.68 -14.11
N GLU A 358 -18.75 6.68 -14.54
CA GLU A 358 -19.13 6.49 -15.94
C GLU A 358 -20.66 6.25 -16.07
N ALA A 359 -21.21 6.67 -17.21
CA ALA A 359 -22.61 6.40 -17.53
C ALA A 359 -22.75 5.01 -18.16
N HIS A 360 -23.64 4.19 -17.61
CA HIS A 360 -23.94 2.85 -18.11
C HIS A 360 -25.25 2.86 -18.88
N THR A 361 -25.38 1.97 -19.86
CA THR A 361 -26.58 1.89 -20.69
C THR A 361 -27.12 0.47 -20.73
N VAL A 362 -28.42 0.31 -20.49
CA VAL A 362 -29.14 -0.97 -20.60
C VAL A 362 -30.10 -0.85 -21.76
N SER A 363 -29.81 -1.52 -22.87
CA SER A 363 -30.56 -1.38 -24.13
C SER A 363 -31.13 -2.69 -24.62
N TYR A 364 -32.36 -2.66 -25.15
CA TYR A 364 -33.01 -3.86 -25.65
C TYR A 364 -32.61 -4.16 -27.10
N SER A 365 -32.05 -5.35 -27.34
CA SER A 365 -31.70 -5.88 -28.65
C SER A 365 -32.79 -6.84 -29.14
N ALA A 366 -33.49 -6.41 -30.19
CA ALA A 366 -34.57 -7.21 -30.79
C ALA A 366 -34.06 -8.43 -31.58
N ASP A 367 -32.80 -8.39 -32.03
CA ASP A 367 -32.17 -9.47 -32.80
C ASP A 367 -31.80 -10.66 -31.91
N SER A 368 -31.36 -10.40 -30.67
CA SER A 368 -31.03 -11.42 -29.67
C SER A 368 -32.18 -11.71 -28.70
N GLY A 369 -33.19 -10.83 -28.63
CA GLY A 369 -34.29 -10.94 -27.66
C GLY A 369 -33.83 -10.71 -26.22
N SER A 370 -32.78 -9.91 -26.03
CA SER A 370 -32.10 -9.70 -24.75
C SER A 370 -31.73 -8.23 -24.52
N TRP A 371 -31.41 -7.91 -23.28
CA TRP A 371 -30.91 -6.62 -22.81
C TRP A 371 -29.39 -6.63 -22.73
N ILE A 372 -28.78 -5.61 -23.28
CA ILE A 372 -27.34 -5.40 -23.29
C ILE A 372 -27.03 -4.27 -22.29
N LEU A 373 -26.30 -4.59 -21.24
CA LEU A 373 -25.67 -3.63 -20.34
C LEU A 373 -24.28 -3.28 -20.90
N ALA A 374 -23.99 -2.00 -21.07
CA ALA A 374 -22.72 -1.50 -21.56
C ALA A 374 -22.22 -0.28 -20.78
N ASN A 375 -20.90 -0.08 -20.72
CA ASN A 375 -20.27 1.10 -20.11
C ASN A 375 -20.31 2.33 -21.04
N GLY A 376 -19.71 3.44 -20.59
CA GLY A 376 -19.68 4.70 -21.34
C GLY A 376 -18.95 4.63 -22.69
N ASP A 377 -18.00 3.71 -22.81
CA ASP A 377 -17.23 3.42 -24.04
C ASP A 377 -17.98 2.47 -25.01
N GLY A 378 -19.14 1.95 -24.60
CA GLY A 378 -19.94 1.02 -25.39
C GLY A 378 -19.48 -0.44 -25.32
N GLU A 379 -18.58 -0.77 -24.39
CA GLU A 379 -18.20 -2.16 -24.10
C GLU A 379 -19.35 -2.87 -23.38
N THR A 380 -19.68 -4.07 -23.85
CA THR A 380 -20.75 -4.89 -23.25
C THR A 380 -20.27 -5.53 -21.97
N LEU A 381 -20.90 -5.17 -20.85
CA LEU A 381 -20.64 -5.75 -19.53
C LEU A 381 -21.49 -7.00 -19.28
N ALA A 382 -22.74 -7.02 -19.77
CA ALA A 382 -23.62 -8.19 -19.65
C ALA A 382 -24.69 -8.23 -20.75
N ASP A 383 -25.15 -9.44 -21.05
CA ASP A 383 -26.27 -9.74 -21.95
C ASP A 383 -27.27 -10.65 -21.23
N PHE A 384 -28.52 -10.20 -21.08
CA PHE A 384 -29.51 -10.86 -20.21
C PHE A 384 -30.97 -10.69 -20.64
N SER A 385 -31.84 -11.66 -20.34
CA SER A 385 -33.26 -11.59 -20.72
C SER A 385 -34.15 -10.95 -19.65
N GLU A 386 -33.94 -11.31 -18.38
CA GLU A 386 -34.77 -10.83 -17.25
C GLU A 386 -33.93 -10.13 -16.20
N ASN A 387 -32.85 -10.76 -15.73
CA ASN A 387 -31.93 -10.16 -14.77
C ASN A 387 -30.47 -10.55 -15.04
N THR A 388 -29.55 -9.76 -14.50
CA THR A 388 -28.12 -10.04 -14.46
C THR A 388 -27.52 -9.46 -13.19
N GLU A 389 -26.37 -9.99 -12.78
CA GLU A 389 -25.57 -9.45 -11.69
C GLU A 389 -24.20 -9.06 -12.24
N VAL A 390 -23.80 -7.81 -12.02
CA VAL A 390 -22.48 -7.27 -12.41
C VAL A 390 -21.90 -6.55 -11.20
N ASN A 391 -20.69 -6.96 -10.80
CA ASN A 391 -19.96 -6.40 -9.65
C ASN A 391 -20.81 -6.31 -8.36
N GLY A 392 -21.64 -7.33 -8.08
CA GLY A 392 -22.52 -7.37 -6.91
C GLY A 392 -23.80 -6.52 -7.03
N VAL A 393 -24.03 -5.89 -8.18
CA VAL A 393 -25.24 -5.11 -8.47
C VAL A 393 -26.16 -5.93 -9.37
N THR A 394 -27.40 -6.12 -8.91
CA THR A 394 -28.43 -6.83 -9.66
C THR A 394 -29.23 -5.87 -10.52
N PHE A 395 -29.28 -6.10 -11.82
CA PHE A 395 -30.12 -5.41 -12.79
C PHE A 395 -31.28 -6.33 -13.15
N SER A 396 -32.52 -5.86 -13.05
CA SER A 396 -33.73 -6.65 -13.31
C SER A 396 -34.72 -5.86 -14.15
N ILE A 397 -35.26 -6.48 -15.19
CA ILE A 397 -36.26 -5.87 -16.07
C ILE A 397 -37.65 -6.40 -15.73
N ILE A 398 -38.61 -5.49 -15.66
CA ILE A 398 -40.03 -5.80 -15.41
C ILE A 398 -40.86 -5.21 -16.54
N GLY A 399 -41.74 -6.00 -17.17
CA GLY A 399 -42.62 -5.56 -18.25
C GLY A 399 -42.22 -6.10 -19.62
N THR A 400 -42.86 -5.60 -20.69
CA THR A 400 -42.61 -6.13 -22.05
C THR A 400 -41.72 -5.16 -22.83
N PRO A 401 -40.48 -5.54 -23.19
CA PRO A 401 -39.60 -4.66 -23.95
C PRO A 401 -40.12 -4.42 -25.37
N ILE A 402 -39.89 -3.22 -25.90
CA ILE A 402 -40.06 -2.92 -27.32
C ILE A 402 -38.74 -2.45 -27.93
N ILE A 403 -38.65 -2.52 -29.27
CA ILE A 403 -37.47 -2.09 -30.03
C ILE A 403 -37.13 -0.63 -29.66
N ALA A 404 -35.84 -0.40 -29.38
CA ALA A 404 -35.27 0.89 -28.98
C ALA A 404 -35.62 1.38 -27.57
N ASP A 405 -36.05 0.48 -26.67
CA ASP A 405 -36.02 0.77 -25.23
C ASP A 405 -34.56 0.81 -24.74
N ARG A 406 -34.21 1.90 -24.05
CA ARG A 406 -32.91 2.12 -23.43
C ARG A 406 -33.08 2.75 -22.05
N PHE A 407 -32.23 2.35 -21.11
CA PHE A 407 -32.04 3.01 -19.84
C PHE A 407 -30.61 3.54 -19.77
N GLU A 408 -30.47 4.78 -19.33
CA GLU A 408 -29.21 5.35 -18.88
C GLU A 408 -29.16 5.21 -17.36
N VAL A 409 -28.06 4.65 -16.87
CA VAL A 409 -27.84 4.33 -15.46
C VAL A 409 -26.56 5.02 -15.02
N GLU A 410 -26.66 5.89 -14.03
CA GLU A 410 -25.51 6.59 -13.46
C GLU A 410 -25.39 6.24 -11.98
N PHE A 411 -24.24 5.67 -11.62
CA PHE A 411 -23.88 5.44 -10.22
C PHE A 411 -23.13 6.66 -9.71
N SER A 412 -23.57 7.20 -8.58
CA SER A 412 -22.90 8.31 -7.91
C SER A 412 -22.78 8.03 -6.42
N ASN A 413 -21.62 8.38 -5.86
CA ASN A 413 -21.37 8.37 -4.43
C ASN A 413 -20.92 9.76 -3.98
N ASN A 414 -20.81 9.97 -2.67
CA ASN A 414 -20.19 11.15 -2.06
C ASN A 414 -20.85 12.51 -2.41
N LYS A 415 -22.11 12.50 -2.85
CA LYS A 415 -22.88 13.72 -3.15
C LYS A 415 -23.95 13.95 -2.08
N SER A 416 -24.03 15.16 -1.53
CA SER A 416 -24.98 15.50 -0.45
C SER A 416 -26.46 15.37 -0.84
N GLU A 417 -26.81 15.50 -2.12
CA GLU A 417 -28.15 15.24 -2.66
C GLU A 417 -28.57 13.76 -2.59
N ASN A 418 -27.60 12.85 -2.43
CA ASN A 418 -27.82 11.41 -2.29
C ASN A 418 -27.94 10.97 -0.83
N LEU A 419 -27.69 11.86 0.13
CA LEU A 419 -27.69 11.50 1.55
C LEU A 419 -29.05 10.93 1.95
N SER A 420 -29.05 9.67 2.37
CA SER A 420 -30.24 8.92 2.74
C SER A 420 -30.00 8.12 4.01
N VAL A 421 -31.09 7.75 4.69
CA VAL A 421 -31.05 6.89 5.88
C VAL A 421 -31.37 5.46 5.45
N THR A 422 -30.46 4.53 5.71
CA THR A 422 -30.55 3.11 5.30
C THR A 422 -31.38 2.27 6.25
N ILE A 423 -31.43 2.64 7.54
CA ILE A 423 -32.23 1.94 8.55
C ILE A 423 -33.67 2.44 8.57
N ASN A 424 -34.63 1.52 8.71
CA ASN A 424 -36.06 1.83 8.72
C ASN A 424 -36.73 1.63 10.09
N ASP A 425 -35.98 1.15 11.08
CA ASP A 425 -36.47 0.82 12.42
C ASP A 425 -35.49 1.36 13.48
N GLY A 426 -36.01 2.08 14.48
CA GLY A 426 -35.20 2.66 15.57
C GLY A 426 -34.49 1.60 16.43
N ARG A 427 -34.93 0.35 16.39
CA ARG A 427 -34.23 -0.78 17.05
C ARG A 427 -32.81 -0.98 16.53
N LEU A 428 -32.55 -0.63 15.26
CA LEU A 428 -31.25 -0.81 14.58
C LEU A 428 -30.23 0.27 14.93
N LEU A 429 -30.62 1.30 15.71
CA LEU A 429 -29.66 2.25 16.27
C LEU A 429 -28.82 1.54 17.34
N ALA A 430 -27.51 1.63 17.25
CA ALA A 430 -26.60 0.90 18.11
C ALA A 430 -26.17 1.77 19.29
N ALA A 431 -27.02 1.81 20.33
CA ALA A 431 -26.85 2.72 21.47
C ALA A 431 -26.11 2.08 22.66
N SER A 432 -25.67 0.82 22.55
CA SER A 432 -24.95 0.10 23.61
C SER A 432 -23.52 -0.24 23.17
N SER A 433 -22.59 -0.30 24.12
CA SER A 433 -21.22 -0.75 23.86
C SER A 433 -21.18 -2.26 23.59
N LEU A 434 -20.32 -2.70 22.68
CA LEU A 434 -20.04 -4.12 22.40
C LEU A 434 -19.37 -4.82 23.59
N LEU A 435 -18.54 -4.09 24.35
CA LEU A 435 -17.83 -4.62 25.50
C LEU A 435 -18.34 -3.94 26.77
N ILE A 436 -18.65 -4.76 27.76
CA ILE A 436 -19.03 -4.32 29.10
C ILE A 436 -18.01 -4.91 30.08
N ALA A 437 -17.36 -4.04 30.85
CA ALA A 437 -16.48 -4.45 31.93
C ALA A 437 -17.18 -4.20 33.27
N GLU A 438 -17.52 -5.27 33.99
CA GLU A 438 -18.10 -5.19 35.31
C GLU A 438 -17.14 -5.74 36.37
N PRO A 439 -16.99 -5.06 37.53
CA PRO A 439 -16.26 -5.64 38.64
C PRO A 439 -17.01 -6.86 39.18
N SER A 440 -16.30 -7.97 39.38
CA SER A 440 -16.87 -9.15 40.05
C SER A 440 -17.37 -8.78 41.45
N ALA A 441 -18.50 -9.34 41.86
CA ALA A 441 -19.03 -9.20 43.22
C ALA A 441 -18.06 -9.74 44.30
N GLU A 442 -17.07 -10.55 43.92
CA GLU A 442 -16.03 -11.09 44.81
C GLU A 442 -14.82 -10.15 44.98
N ASN A 443 -14.73 -9.07 44.19
CA ASN A 443 -13.61 -8.14 44.29
C ASN A 443 -13.63 -7.40 45.64
N GLN A 444 -12.55 -7.57 46.42
CA GLN A 444 -12.35 -6.88 47.70
C GLN A 444 -11.53 -5.58 47.55
N SER A 445 -10.97 -5.32 46.37
CA SER A 445 -10.21 -4.10 46.07
C SER A 445 -11.10 -3.03 45.42
N SER A 446 -10.69 -1.76 45.54
CA SER A 446 -11.38 -0.61 44.92
C SER A 446 -10.91 -0.32 43.48
N ALA A 447 -10.27 -1.27 42.81
CA ALA A 447 -9.76 -1.07 41.46
C ALA A 447 -10.93 -0.92 40.48
N LYS A 448 -10.84 0.06 39.58
CA LYS A 448 -11.80 0.25 38.47
C LYS A 448 -11.12 -0.15 37.17
N LEU A 449 -11.77 -1.03 36.41
CA LEU A 449 -11.40 -1.34 35.03
C LEU A 449 -12.20 -0.42 34.10
N THR A 450 -11.51 0.28 33.20
CA THR A 450 -12.12 1.02 32.09
C THR A 450 -11.72 0.33 30.80
N VAL A 451 -12.67 0.22 29.87
CA VAL A 451 -12.44 -0.28 28.51
C VAL A 451 -12.80 0.88 27.60
N ASP A 452 -11.79 1.46 26.96
CA ASP A 452 -11.95 2.55 26.01
C ASP A 452 -11.61 2.02 24.61
N ALA A 453 -12.39 2.40 23.60
CA ALA A 453 -12.03 2.19 22.20
C ALA A 453 -11.06 3.29 21.79
N THR A 454 -9.85 2.92 21.41
CA THR A 454 -8.85 3.87 20.91
C THR A 454 -9.00 4.04 19.41
N GLU A 455 -9.12 5.28 18.92
CA GLU A 455 -9.01 5.56 17.49
C GLU A 455 -7.66 5.08 16.97
N ILE A 456 -7.67 4.20 15.96
CA ILE A 456 -6.47 3.86 15.20
C ILE A 456 -6.21 5.05 14.27
N SER A 457 -5.39 6.00 14.72
CA SER A 457 -4.86 7.04 13.83
C SER A 457 -4.03 6.39 12.73
N ILE A 458 -4.53 6.39 11.50
CA ILE A 458 -3.79 5.97 10.32
C ILE A 458 -2.78 7.09 10.02
N ILE A 459 -1.53 6.91 10.41
CA ILE A 459 -0.46 7.84 10.04
C ILE A 459 -0.16 7.63 8.56
N ASP A 460 -0.60 8.55 7.72
CA ASP A 460 -0.37 8.53 6.26
C ASP A 460 1.05 8.93 5.85
N ASP A 461 1.87 9.43 6.79
CA ASP A 461 3.23 9.89 6.51
C ASP A 461 4.30 8.77 6.61
N VAL A 462 3.87 7.52 6.84
CA VAL A 462 4.77 6.36 6.88
C VAL A 462 4.79 5.67 5.52
N THR A 463 5.99 5.46 4.97
CA THR A 463 6.21 4.83 3.66
C THR A 463 5.37 3.55 3.48
N ASN A 464 4.55 3.50 2.44
CA ASN A 464 3.82 2.29 2.06
C ASN A 464 4.77 1.28 1.41
N LEU A 465 5.16 0.24 2.15
CA LEU A 465 6.06 -0.80 1.66
C LEU A 465 5.39 -1.72 0.64
N SER A 466 4.05 -1.81 0.64
CA SER A 466 3.33 -2.67 -0.31
C SER A 466 3.58 -2.23 -1.76
N GLU A 467 3.73 -0.93 -2.01
CA GLU A 467 4.07 -0.38 -3.34
C GLU A 467 5.54 -0.60 -3.72
N LEU A 468 6.44 -0.56 -2.75
CA LEU A 468 7.89 -0.75 -2.98
C LEU A 468 8.28 -2.21 -3.17
N LEU A 469 7.51 -3.15 -2.61
CA LEU A 469 7.76 -4.59 -2.66
C LEU A 469 6.95 -5.31 -3.76
N THR A 470 6.42 -4.56 -4.74
CA THR A 470 5.60 -5.09 -5.85
C THR A 470 6.35 -5.94 -6.87
N ALA A 471 7.68 -5.92 -6.87
CA ALA A 471 8.49 -6.65 -7.85
C ALA A 471 8.97 -8.02 -7.34
N THR A 472 8.82 -9.06 -8.17
CA THR A 472 9.57 -10.32 -8.03
C THR A 472 11.06 -10.07 -8.30
N GLY A 473 11.77 -9.55 -7.29
CA GLY A 473 13.21 -9.30 -7.32
C GLY A 473 14.03 -10.57 -7.05
N ASN A 474 15.28 -10.55 -7.49
CA ASN A 474 16.32 -11.50 -7.06
C ASN A 474 17.37 -10.73 -6.22
N SER A 475 18.40 -11.42 -5.74
CA SER A 475 19.45 -10.79 -4.92
C SER A 475 20.16 -9.58 -5.58
N ALA A 476 20.13 -9.46 -6.91
CA ALA A 476 20.71 -8.34 -7.65
C ALA A 476 19.74 -7.16 -7.89
N ASN A 477 18.44 -7.36 -7.70
CA ASN A 477 17.39 -6.32 -7.80
C ASN A 477 16.76 -6.10 -6.41
N ASN A 478 17.59 -5.71 -5.44
CA ASN A 478 17.17 -5.50 -4.06
C ASN A 478 16.77 -4.04 -3.78
N LEU A 479 16.00 -3.85 -2.71
CA LEU A 479 15.76 -2.53 -2.12
C LEU A 479 16.89 -2.21 -1.14
N LEU A 480 17.70 -1.19 -1.46
CA LEU A 480 18.79 -0.76 -0.59
C LEU A 480 18.27 0.17 0.52
N LEU A 481 18.42 -0.26 1.77
CA LEU A 481 18.12 0.54 2.95
C LEU A 481 19.38 1.30 3.38
N ARG A 482 19.29 2.62 3.46
CA ARG A 482 20.47 3.48 3.72
C ARG A 482 20.71 3.73 5.20
N ASP A 483 19.64 3.68 6.00
CA ASP A 483 19.66 3.97 7.42
C ASP A 483 18.86 2.91 8.19
N SER A 484 19.22 2.70 9.45
CA SER A 484 18.48 1.83 10.38
C SER A 484 17.28 2.57 10.98
N GLY A 485 16.13 1.90 11.12
CA GLY A 485 14.95 2.48 11.77
C GLY A 485 13.65 1.84 11.27
N ALA A 486 12.52 2.51 11.54
CA ALA A 486 11.23 2.14 10.98
C ALA A 486 11.23 2.39 9.47
N LEU A 487 11.04 1.32 8.70
CA LEU A 487 11.14 1.36 7.23
C LEU A 487 9.85 1.81 6.57
N GLY A 488 8.72 1.43 7.13
CA GLY A 488 7.40 1.69 6.57
C GLY A 488 6.35 0.70 7.07
N VAL A 489 5.15 0.77 6.47
CA VAL A 489 4.01 -0.11 6.81
C VAL A 489 3.62 -0.93 5.58
N LEU A 490 3.22 -2.18 5.82
CA LEU A 490 2.60 -3.07 4.86
C LEU A 490 1.08 -2.99 5.06
N LYS A 491 0.34 -2.47 4.08
CA LYS A 491 -1.13 -2.34 4.10
C LYS A 491 -1.76 -3.45 3.25
N ASP A 492 -2.90 -3.98 3.70
CA ASP A 492 -3.77 -4.93 2.98
C ASP A 492 -3.06 -6.15 2.38
N VAL A 493 -2.21 -6.78 3.20
CA VAL A 493 -1.36 -7.89 2.73
C VAL A 493 -1.99 -9.25 3.05
N ASP A 494 -2.45 -9.95 2.01
CA ASP A 494 -2.92 -11.35 2.11
C ASP A 494 -1.83 -12.34 2.52
N GLY A 495 -0.57 -12.05 2.14
CA GLY A 495 0.59 -12.85 2.54
C GLY A 495 1.90 -12.36 1.98
N ILE A 496 2.99 -12.57 2.73
CA ILE A 496 4.36 -12.26 2.31
C ILE A 496 5.16 -13.54 2.31
N SER A 497 5.76 -13.85 1.16
CA SER A 497 6.61 -15.03 0.98
C SER A 497 8.00 -14.61 0.54
N ASN A 498 9.03 -15.29 1.06
CA ASN A 498 10.44 -15.11 0.67
C ASN A 498 11.00 -13.68 0.87
N LEU A 499 10.47 -12.91 1.83
CA LEU A 499 11.09 -11.65 2.23
C LEU A 499 12.40 -11.92 2.95
N ALA A 500 13.50 -11.40 2.42
CA ALA A 500 14.84 -11.63 2.95
C ALA A 500 15.62 -10.32 3.07
N SER A 501 16.44 -10.24 4.12
CA SER A 501 17.42 -9.17 4.31
C SER A 501 18.81 -9.73 4.00
N LEU A 502 19.51 -9.11 3.05
CA LEU A 502 20.78 -9.60 2.51
C LEU A 502 21.87 -8.57 2.71
N LYS A 503 23.09 -9.04 3.01
CA LYS A 503 24.27 -8.19 2.97
C LYS A 503 24.71 -7.98 1.52
N SER A 504 25.22 -6.80 1.20
CA SER A 504 25.87 -6.58 -0.09
C SER A 504 27.17 -7.37 -0.19
N GLN A 505 27.47 -7.90 -1.38
CA GLN A 505 28.75 -8.59 -1.63
C GLN A 505 29.82 -7.58 -2.04
N THR A 506 31.07 -7.90 -1.72
CA THR A 506 32.21 -7.16 -2.25
C THR A 506 32.24 -7.27 -3.77
N GLN A 507 32.37 -6.14 -4.44
CA GLN A 507 32.43 -6.04 -5.90
C GLN A 507 33.71 -5.35 -6.35
N PHE A 508 34.22 -5.71 -7.53
CA PHE A 508 35.30 -4.99 -8.19
C PHE A 508 34.82 -4.50 -9.54
N GLN A 509 34.90 -3.18 -9.74
CA GLN A 509 34.45 -2.51 -10.95
C GLN A 509 35.64 -2.04 -11.78
N MET A 510 35.66 -2.42 -13.05
CA MET A 510 36.63 -1.97 -14.04
C MET A 510 35.95 -1.07 -15.07
N ASN A 511 36.51 0.13 -15.29
CA ASN A 511 35.96 1.14 -16.19
C ASN A 511 36.87 1.28 -17.41
N SER A 512 36.66 0.47 -18.44
CA SER A 512 37.37 0.57 -19.73
C SER A 512 36.41 0.22 -20.86
N PRO A 513 36.37 0.95 -21.99
CA PRO A 513 35.52 0.58 -23.14
C PRO A 513 35.81 -0.84 -23.62
N TYR A 514 34.78 -1.62 -23.95
CA TYR A 514 34.94 -2.98 -24.48
C TYR A 514 35.79 -2.99 -25.76
N SER A 515 35.67 -1.95 -26.59
CA SER A 515 36.48 -1.76 -27.80
C SER A 515 37.98 -1.62 -27.56
N SER A 516 38.40 -1.44 -26.30
CA SER A 516 39.82 -1.41 -25.93
C SER A 516 40.42 -2.81 -25.87
N LEU A 517 39.61 -3.86 -25.68
CA LEU A 517 40.10 -5.20 -25.53
C LEU A 517 40.62 -5.78 -26.85
N THR A 518 41.65 -6.60 -26.74
CA THR A 518 42.30 -7.28 -27.86
C THR A 518 42.44 -8.77 -27.55
N THR A 519 42.93 -9.55 -28.51
CA THR A 519 43.19 -10.99 -28.28
C THR A 519 44.27 -11.26 -27.22
N SER A 520 45.04 -10.24 -26.79
CA SER A 520 46.03 -10.34 -25.72
C SER A 520 45.48 -9.96 -24.34
N SER A 521 44.23 -9.51 -24.27
CA SER A 521 43.60 -9.08 -23.02
C SER A 521 43.38 -10.25 -22.06
N GLN A 522 43.55 -9.97 -20.77
CA GLN A 522 43.51 -10.94 -19.69
C GLN A 522 42.85 -10.31 -18.46
N LEU A 523 41.90 -11.03 -17.86
CA LEU A 523 41.33 -10.68 -16.56
C LEU A 523 42.11 -11.40 -15.46
N LYS A 524 42.57 -10.63 -14.47
CA LYS A 524 43.28 -11.15 -13.30
C LYS A 524 42.45 -10.90 -12.05
N VAL A 525 42.30 -11.94 -11.25
CA VAL A 525 41.50 -11.93 -10.01
C VAL A 525 42.29 -12.65 -8.94
N THR A 526 42.54 -11.99 -7.82
CA THR A 526 43.23 -12.59 -6.66
C THR A 526 42.19 -13.05 -5.64
N VAL A 527 42.15 -14.36 -5.39
CA VAL A 527 41.22 -14.98 -4.42
C VAL A 527 42.04 -15.79 -3.41
N GLY A 528 41.89 -15.46 -2.14
CA GLY A 528 42.64 -16.06 -1.04
C GLY A 528 44.16 -16.01 -1.21
N GLY A 529 44.67 -14.83 -1.59
CA GLY A 529 46.08 -14.58 -1.83
C GLY A 529 46.65 -15.22 -3.09
N THR A 530 45.83 -15.92 -3.90
CA THR A 530 46.26 -16.58 -5.14
C THR A 530 45.74 -15.82 -6.36
N GLU A 531 46.63 -15.37 -7.24
CA GLU A 531 46.25 -14.72 -8.51
C GLU A 531 45.78 -15.77 -9.52
N HIS A 532 44.57 -15.57 -10.06
CA HIS A 532 43.98 -16.33 -11.13
C HIS A 532 43.89 -15.47 -12.38
N SER A 533 44.48 -15.93 -13.47
CA SER A 533 44.51 -15.24 -14.76
C SER A 533 43.59 -15.95 -15.76
N PHE A 534 42.80 -15.18 -16.51
CA PHE A 534 41.86 -15.65 -17.53
C PHE A 534 42.11 -14.91 -18.85
N SER A 535 42.76 -15.59 -19.81
CA SER A 535 43.01 -15.03 -21.14
C SER A 535 41.80 -15.22 -22.07
N PHE A 536 41.42 -14.16 -22.80
CA PHE A 536 40.25 -14.22 -23.69
C PHE A 536 40.58 -14.78 -25.09
N GLY A 537 41.79 -14.50 -25.60
CA GLY A 537 42.27 -14.99 -26.89
C GLY A 537 41.38 -14.57 -28.06
N ALA A 538 41.29 -15.42 -29.09
CA ALA A 538 40.48 -15.15 -30.29
C ALA A 538 38.97 -15.06 -30.02
N LYS A 539 38.50 -15.61 -28.88
CA LYS A 539 37.08 -15.61 -28.51
C LYS A 539 36.52 -14.20 -28.38
N ILE A 540 37.35 -13.20 -28.08
CA ILE A 540 36.94 -11.79 -27.96
C ILE A 540 36.30 -11.21 -29.22
N ASN A 541 36.54 -11.83 -30.38
CA ASN A 541 35.91 -11.44 -31.64
C ASN A 541 34.47 -11.98 -31.77
N ASP A 542 34.06 -12.92 -30.91
CA ASP A 542 32.74 -13.55 -30.93
C ASP A 542 31.69 -12.72 -30.16
N PHE A 543 32.11 -11.62 -29.51
CA PHE A 543 31.24 -10.77 -28.68
C PHE A 543 31.60 -9.28 -28.77
N SER A 544 30.65 -8.43 -28.38
CA SER A 544 30.66 -6.98 -28.58
C SER A 544 30.47 -6.15 -27.30
N SER A 545 30.30 -6.82 -26.15
CA SER A 545 30.08 -6.15 -24.85
C SER A 545 30.64 -6.98 -23.67
N TYR A 546 30.84 -6.32 -22.51
CA TYR A 546 31.18 -7.05 -21.28
C TYR A 546 30.03 -7.92 -20.76
N GLY A 547 28.78 -7.68 -21.16
CA GLY A 547 27.65 -8.53 -20.77
C GLY A 547 27.73 -9.93 -21.38
N GLU A 548 28.13 -10.00 -22.66
CA GLU A 548 28.37 -11.28 -23.36
C GLU A 548 29.62 -11.99 -22.82
N LEU A 549 30.70 -11.24 -22.56
CA LEU A 549 31.89 -11.77 -21.90
C LEU A 549 31.57 -12.31 -20.49
N ALA A 550 30.80 -11.57 -19.70
CA ALA A 550 30.35 -11.98 -18.38
C ALA A 550 29.54 -13.28 -18.45
N SER A 551 28.68 -13.44 -19.45
CA SER A 551 27.92 -14.68 -19.69
C SER A 551 28.84 -15.88 -19.93
N LEU A 552 29.93 -15.71 -20.68
CA LEU A 552 30.93 -16.76 -20.94
C LEU A 552 31.78 -17.08 -19.71
N LEU A 553 32.12 -16.07 -18.90
CA LEU A 553 32.81 -16.27 -17.62
C LEU A 553 31.91 -17.07 -16.67
N ASN A 554 30.65 -16.66 -16.52
CA ASN A 554 29.66 -17.29 -15.65
C ASN A 554 29.29 -18.71 -16.09
N SER A 555 29.31 -19.02 -17.39
CA SER A 555 29.06 -20.39 -17.90
C SER A 555 30.22 -21.35 -17.63
N GLY A 556 31.40 -20.85 -17.26
CA GLY A 556 32.61 -21.63 -17.03
C GLY A 556 33.32 -22.11 -18.30
N LEU A 557 32.96 -21.54 -19.47
CA LEU A 557 33.64 -21.79 -20.75
C LEU A 557 35.04 -21.15 -20.81
N ILE A 558 35.27 -20.11 -20.00
CA ILE A 558 36.57 -19.50 -19.78
C ILE A 558 37.10 -20.00 -18.42
N LYS A 559 38.31 -20.55 -18.43
CA LYS A 559 38.99 -21.11 -17.25
C LYS A 559 40.35 -20.44 -17.06
N THR A 560 40.97 -20.68 -15.91
CA THR A 560 42.30 -20.17 -15.59
C THR A 560 43.35 -20.57 -16.61
N ASP A 561 44.36 -19.72 -16.84
CA ASP A 561 45.46 -19.98 -17.77
C ASP A 561 46.40 -21.11 -17.27
N GLY A 562 46.45 -21.31 -15.95
CA GLY A 562 47.20 -22.38 -15.28
C GLY A 562 46.31 -23.27 -14.40
N MET A 563 46.77 -24.48 -14.11
CA MET A 563 46.09 -25.39 -13.18
C MET A 563 46.29 -24.91 -11.72
N VAL A 564 45.22 -24.93 -10.94
CA VAL A 564 45.24 -24.69 -9.49
C VAL A 564 44.73 -25.94 -8.79
N GLY A 565 45.56 -26.57 -7.96
CA GLY A 565 45.22 -27.85 -7.33
C GLY A 565 45.03 -29.00 -8.33
N GLY A 566 45.71 -28.97 -9.48
CA GLY A 566 45.65 -30.02 -10.51
C GLY A 566 44.55 -29.87 -11.57
N GLU A 567 43.74 -28.81 -11.50
CA GLU A 567 42.64 -28.57 -12.44
C GLU A 567 42.57 -27.11 -12.89
N TYR A 568 42.04 -26.88 -14.09
CA TYR A 568 41.68 -25.55 -14.55
C TYR A 568 40.37 -25.10 -13.91
N LYS A 569 40.39 -23.95 -13.23
CA LYS A 569 39.24 -23.45 -12.47
C LYS A 569 38.45 -22.42 -13.29
N SER A 570 37.13 -22.48 -13.21
CA SER A 570 36.19 -21.50 -13.76
C SER A 570 35.80 -20.46 -12.71
N PHE A 571 35.09 -19.39 -13.11
CA PHE A 571 34.49 -18.44 -12.16
C PHE A 571 33.61 -19.13 -11.13
N LYS A 572 32.84 -20.11 -11.59
CA LYS A 572 31.98 -20.96 -10.75
C LYS A 572 32.78 -21.75 -9.70
N ASP A 573 33.94 -22.28 -10.05
CA ASP A 573 34.79 -23.03 -9.10
C ASP A 573 35.42 -22.11 -8.03
N LEU A 574 35.62 -20.84 -8.38
CA LEU A 574 36.19 -19.81 -7.52
C LEU A 574 35.14 -19.00 -6.73
N GLY A 575 33.84 -19.27 -6.93
CA GLY A 575 32.76 -18.53 -6.26
C GLY A 575 32.59 -17.08 -6.76
N LEU A 576 32.96 -16.83 -8.03
CA LEU A 576 32.89 -15.52 -8.68
C LEU A 576 31.70 -15.44 -9.62
N TYR A 577 31.19 -14.23 -9.83
CA TYR A 577 30.13 -13.96 -10.80
C TYR A 577 30.31 -12.58 -11.42
N ALA A 578 30.17 -12.49 -12.74
CA ALA A 578 30.44 -11.28 -13.52
C ALA A 578 29.17 -10.67 -14.09
N GLY A 579 29.21 -9.35 -14.30
CA GLY A 579 28.23 -8.56 -15.03
C GLY A 579 28.91 -7.39 -15.73
N GLY A 580 28.25 -6.75 -16.70
CA GLY A 580 28.86 -5.63 -17.40
C GLY A 580 28.06 -5.13 -18.59
N ASN A 581 28.45 -3.95 -19.07
CA ASN A 581 27.87 -3.31 -20.26
C ASN A 581 28.97 -3.00 -21.29
N THR A 582 28.87 -1.95 -22.10
CA THR A 582 29.91 -1.60 -23.07
C THR A 582 31.15 -0.95 -22.47
N ASN A 583 31.07 -0.41 -21.25
CA ASN A 583 32.15 0.39 -20.63
C ASN A 583 32.60 -0.10 -19.26
N LYS A 584 31.84 -1.02 -18.66
CA LYS A 584 32.05 -1.51 -17.30
C LYS A 584 32.01 -3.02 -17.26
N LEU A 585 32.98 -3.61 -16.56
CA LEU A 585 32.95 -5.00 -16.12
C LEU A 585 32.96 -4.99 -14.58
N VAL A 586 32.01 -5.68 -13.99
CA VAL A 586 31.88 -5.84 -12.53
C VAL A 586 32.00 -7.32 -12.20
N VAL A 587 32.77 -7.63 -11.16
CA VAL A 587 32.89 -9.00 -10.64
C VAL A 587 32.54 -8.98 -9.16
N SER A 588 31.61 -9.84 -8.78
CA SER A 588 31.21 -10.09 -7.39
C SER A 588 31.74 -11.44 -6.93
N ALA A 589 31.92 -11.58 -5.62
CA ALA A 589 32.36 -12.82 -5.00
C ALA A 589 31.45 -13.20 -3.81
N ALA A 590 31.07 -14.47 -3.77
CA ALA A 590 30.15 -15.01 -2.80
C ALA A 590 30.93 -15.49 -1.56
N ALA A 591 31.34 -14.52 -0.73
CA ALA A 591 31.81 -14.67 0.65
C ALA A 591 32.79 -15.83 0.97
N PHE A 592 34.08 -15.50 1.11
CA PHE A 592 35.00 -16.26 1.96
C PHE A 592 34.96 -15.67 3.38
N THR A 593 34.20 -16.28 4.29
CA THR A 593 34.37 -16.03 5.72
C THR A 593 35.60 -16.79 6.20
N GLY A 594 36.68 -16.05 6.54
CA GLY A 594 37.97 -16.59 6.98
C GLY A 594 39.03 -16.64 5.87
N ALA A 595 40.18 -15.99 6.13
CA ALA A 595 41.51 -15.98 5.48
C ALA A 595 41.69 -16.05 3.93
N ALA A 596 40.69 -16.39 3.13
CA ALA A 596 40.79 -16.53 1.68
C ALA A 596 40.05 -15.40 0.94
N ALA A 597 40.31 -14.15 1.32
CA ALA A 597 39.58 -12.98 0.83
C ALA A 597 39.70 -12.79 -0.69
N TYR A 598 38.63 -12.29 -1.31
CA TYR A 598 38.72 -11.73 -2.64
C TYR A 598 39.51 -10.41 -2.54
N ASP A 599 40.78 -10.43 -2.93
CA ASP A 599 41.77 -9.43 -2.53
C ASP A 599 41.88 -8.27 -3.54
N SER A 600 41.89 -8.60 -4.83
CA SER A 600 42.06 -7.62 -5.91
C SER A 600 41.58 -8.17 -7.25
N ALA A 601 41.29 -7.26 -8.18
CA ALA A 601 41.07 -7.60 -9.59
C ALA A 601 41.67 -6.52 -10.50
N SER A 602 42.11 -6.93 -11.69
CA SER A 602 42.61 -6.02 -12.72
C SER A 602 42.35 -6.58 -14.12
N LEU A 603 42.22 -5.66 -15.07
CA LEU A 603 42.03 -5.97 -16.49
C LEU A 603 43.26 -5.51 -17.26
N LYS A 604 44.01 -6.47 -17.78
CA LYS A 604 45.10 -6.21 -18.72
C LYS A 604 44.50 -6.09 -20.12
N VAL A 605 44.60 -4.90 -20.71
CA VAL A 605 43.99 -4.58 -22.00
C VAL A 605 44.97 -4.86 -23.16
N ASP A 606 46.26 -4.53 -22.96
CA ASP A 606 47.34 -4.81 -23.90
C ASP A 606 48.68 -4.99 -23.15
N VAL A 607 49.76 -5.31 -23.86
CA VAL A 607 51.10 -5.49 -23.32
C VAL A 607 51.57 -4.22 -22.60
N GLY A 608 51.57 -4.26 -21.26
CA GLY A 608 52.04 -3.15 -20.40
C GLY A 608 50.96 -2.19 -19.93
N ASN A 609 49.70 -2.34 -20.39
CA ASN A 609 48.57 -1.51 -19.95
C ASN A 609 47.59 -2.34 -19.10
N GLU A 610 47.52 -2.01 -17.81
CA GLU A 610 46.68 -2.69 -16.83
C GLU A 610 45.76 -1.68 -16.13
N VAL A 611 44.47 -1.99 -16.11
CA VAL A 611 43.44 -1.19 -15.43
C VAL A 611 43.12 -1.90 -14.13
N SER A 612 43.54 -1.31 -13.00
CA SER A 612 43.14 -1.79 -11.68
C SER A 612 41.64 -1.59 -11.47
N ALA A 613 40.97 -2.58 -10.88
CA ALA A 613 39.57 -2.45 -10.52
C ALA A 613 39.39 -1.58 -9.26
N ILE A 614 38.27 -0.89 -9.19
CA ILE A 614 37.80 -0.18 -7.99
C ILE A 614 37.10 -1.20 -7.10
N LYS A 615 37.57 -1.39 -5.87
CA LYS A 615 36.92 -2.23 -4.86
C LYS A 615 35.74 -1.48 -4.23
N ILE A 616 34.58 -2.12 -4.21
CA ILE A 616 33.39 -1.72 -3.47
C ILE A 616 33.20 -2.77 -2.38
N ASP A 617 33.41 -2.38 -1.13
CA ASP A 617 33.30 -3.29 0.00
C ASP A 617 31.83 -3.70 0.22
N GLY A 618 31.62 -5.00 0.45
CA GLY A 618 30.33 -5.51 0.89
C GLY A 618 30.05 -5.16 2.35
N ASP A 619 28.76 -5.18 2.72
CA ASP A 619 28.34 -4.92 4.09
C ASP A 619 28.74 -6.08 5.02
N THR A 620 29.25 -5.73 6.19
CA THR A 620 29.65 -6.67 7.24
C THR A 620 28.68 -6.69 8.42
N ALA A 621 27.82 -5.66 8.56
CA ALA A 621 26.83 -5.54 9.62
C ALA A 621 25.77 -6.65 9.55
N SER A 622 25.09 -6.94 10.67
CA SER A 622 23.99 -7.88 10.69
C SER A 622 22.79 -7.30 9.94
N ALA A 623 22.27 -8.05 8.96
CA ALA A 623 21.08 -7.70 8.22
C ALA A 623 19.86 -8.24 9.00
N GLU A 624 19.35 -7.46 9.94
CA GLU A 624 18.21 -7.85 10.78
C GLU A 624 16.94 -7.14 10.33
N LEU A 625 15.88 -7.90 10.11
CA LEU A 625 14.55 -7.38 9.86
C LEU A 625 13.67 -7.70 11.07
N GLN A 626 13.05 -6.66 11.60
CA GLN A 626 12.07 -6.75 12.67
C GLN A 626 10.69 -6.47 12.08
N ILE A 627 9.71 -7.33 12.31
CA ILE A 627 8.33 -7.11 11.85
C ILE A 627 7.41 -7.11 13.06
N PHE A 628 6.56 -6.09 13.10
CA PHE A 628 5.59 -5.87 14.17
C PHE A 628 4.21 -5.66 13.59
N THR A 629 3.21 -5.98 14.41
CA THR A 629 1.89 -5.35 14.27
C THR A 629 1.96 -3.91 14.79
N ARG A 630 1.05 -3.06 14.34
CA ARG A 630 0.99 -1.65 14.78
C ARG A 630 0.69 -1.49 16.28
N GLU A 631 0.19 -2.52 16.94
CA GLU A 631 -0.08 -2.53 18.39
C GLU A 631 1.15 -2.87 19.23
N GLY A 632 2.30 -3.17 18.62
CA GLY A 632 3.55 -3.50 19.33
C GLY A 632 3.82 -4.99 19.49
N VAL A 633 2.97 -5.88 18.96
CA VAL A 633 3.26 -7.32 18.92
C VAL A 633 4.35 -7.61 17.90
N GLN A 634 5.47 -8.17 18.35
CA GLN A 634 6.58 -8.56 17.50
C GLN A 634 6.35 -9.95 16.90
N LEU A 635 6.43 -10.06 15.58
CA LEU A 635 6.17 -11.29 14.85
C LEU A 635 7.45 -12.01 14.42
N THR A 636 8.49 -11.28 14.04
CA THR A 636 9.80 -11.85 13.64
C THR A 636 10.94 -10.89 13.95
N GLY A 637 12.12 -11.48 14.17
CA GLY A 637 13.38 -10.80 14.45
C GLY A 637 13.95 -11.18 15.81
N THR A 638 14.64 -10.26 16.47
CA THR A 638 15.28 -10.44 17.80
C THR A 638 14.51 -9.66 18.86
N PRO A 639 14.33 -10.18 20.09
CA PRO A 639 13.65 -9.45 21.15
C PRO A 639 14.32 -8.10 21.40
N LEU A 640 13.51 -7.07 21.66
CA LEU A 640 14.03 -5.72 21.88
C LEU A 640 14.36 -5.51 23.35
N THR A 641 15.50 -4.86 23.63
CA THR A 641 15.81 -4.34 24.97
C THR A 641 14.90 -3.16 25.33
N ASP A 642 14.74 -2.86 26.62
CA ASP A 642 13.93 -1.71 27.09
C ASP A 642 14.28 -0.38 26.41
N ASN A 643 15.56 -0.15 26.14
CA ASN A 643 16.03 1.06 25.43
C ASN A 643 15.56 1.06 23.97
N GLN A 644 15.67 -0.09 23.28
CA GLN A 644 15.16 -0.23 21.92
C GLN A 644 13.64 -0.08 21.87
N ILE A 645 12.90 -0.66 22.83
CA ILE A 645 11.46 -0.51 22.92
C ILE A 645 11.09 0.97 22.98
N SER A 646 11.72 1.73 23.88
CA SER A 646 11.46 3.17 24.03
C SER A 646 11.79 4.01 22.79
N ASN A 647 12.75 3.57 21.96
CA ASN A 647 13.16 4.31 20.76
C ASN A 647 12.42 3.88 19.50
N LEU A 648 11.96 2.62 19.43
CA LEU A 648 11.40 2.02 18.23
C LEU A 648 9.88 1.92 18.26
N ILE A 649 9.28 1.64 19.42
CA ILE A 649 7.82 1.51 19.58
C ILE A 649 7.23 2.88 19.88
N THR A 650 7.15 3.71 18.85
CA THR A 650 6.64 5.09 18.93
C THR A 650 5.66 5.38 17.81
N GLU A 651 4.75 6.33 18.03
CA GLU A 651 3.82 6.79 17.00
C GLU A 651 4.56 7.30 15.75
N SER A 652 5.68 8.02 15.93
CA SER A 652 6.51 8.49 14.81
C SER A 652 7.05 7.37 13.90
N ASN A 653 7.12 6.14 14.41
CA ASN A 653 7.60 4.96 13.69
C ASN A 653 6.44 4.12 13.11
N GLY A 654 5.21 4.62 13.16
CA GLY A 654 4.03 3.97 12.58
C GLY A 654 3.25 3.05 13.52
N PHE A 655 3.59 3.03 14.81
CA PHE A 655 2.81 2.32 15.84
C PHE A 655 1.58 3.13 16.27
N ASN A 656 0.57 2.45 16.79
CA ASN A 656 -0.65 3.08 17.29
C ASN A 656 -0.40 3.79 18.64
N SER A 657 -1.24 4.78 18.95
CA SER A 657 -1.20 5.44 20.25
C SER A 657 -1.55 4.42 21.35
N GLY A 658 -0.61 4.19 22.26
CA GLY A 658 -0.74 3.15 23.29
C GLY A 658 -0.21 1.77 22.91
N ALA A 659 0.48 1.62 21.78
CA ALA A 659 1.16 0.38 21.42
C ALA A 659 2.07 -0.13 22.55
N GLN A 660 1.97 -1.43 22.86
CA GLN A 660 2.76 -2.08 23.89
C GLN A 660 3.58 -3.21 23.29
N TYR A 661 4.88 -3.21 23.58
CA TYR A 661 5.76 -4.27 23.12
C TYR A 661 5.34 -5.63 23.68
N ASN A 662 5.21 -6.62 22.79
CA ASN A 662 4.88 -7.99 23.15
C ASN A 662 5.67 -8.98 22.28
N ALA A 663 6.53 -9.80 22.92
CA ALA A 663 7.35 -10.81 22.26
C ALA A 663 6.77 -12.25 22.29
N GLN A 664 5.62 -12.48 22.92
CA GLN A 664 5.02 -13.82 23.06
C GLN A 664 4.76 -14.51 21.71
N HIS A 665 4.42 -13.72 20.70
CA HIS A 665 4.14 -14.19 19.35
C HIS A 665 5.37 -14.22 18.44
N LEU A 666 6.55 -13.90 18.96
CA LEU A 666 7.79 -13.92 18.20
C LEU A 666 8.04 -15.32 17.62
N ALA A 667 8.24 -15.37 16.31
CA ALA A 667 8.44 -16.61 15.59
C ALA A 667 9.82 -17.22 15.86
N VAL A 668 9.95 -17.93 16.97
CA VAL A 668 11.16 -18.68 17.36
C VAL A 668 11.07 -20.18 16.98
N THR A 669 9.95 -20.60 16.40
CA THR A 669 9.76 -21.95 15.84
C THR A 669 9.10 -21.86 14.45
N SER A 670 9.25 -22.90 13.64
CA SER A 670 8.76 -22.98 12.26
C SER A 670 7.24 -22.89 12.09
N ASN A 671 6.45 -23.12 13.15
CA ASN A 671 4.99 -23.13 13.12
C ASN A 671 4.37 -22.04 14.01
N SER A 672 4.86 -20.81 13.93
CA SER A 672 4.28 -19.71 14.71
C SER A 672 3.05 -19.15 14.00
N SER A 673 2.04 -18.74 14.76
CA SER A 673 0.83 -18.13 14.21
C SER A 673 0.38 -16.94 15.03
N TYR A 674 -0.24 -15.97 14.36
CA TYR A 674 -0.85 -14.80 14.98
C TYR A 674 -2.13 -14.46 14.23
N ILE A 675 -3.26 -14.40 14.94
CA ILE A 675 -4.61 -14.11 14.39
C ILE A 675 -4.89 -14.92 13.11
N GLY A 676 -4.66 -16.24 13.15
CA GLY A 676 -4.89 -17.14 12.01
C GLY A 676 -3.84 -17.09 10.89
N GLY A 677 -2.94 -16.09 10.89
CA GLY A 677 -1.81 -16.00 9.95
C GLY A 677 -0.64 -16.90 10.36
N SER A 678 0.07 -17.46 9.38
CA SER A 678 1.28 -18.26 9.59
C SER A 678 2.55 -17.41 9.48
N ILE A 679 3.49 -17.59 10.41
CA ILE A 679 4.72 -16.82 10.48
C ILE A 679 5.90 -17.78 10.59
N SER A 680 6.83 -17.67 9.65
CA SER A 680 8.06 -18.45 9.61
C SER A 680 9.26 -17.54 9.42
N ARG A 681 10.21 -17.61 10.34
CA ARG A 681 11.53 -16.98 10.25
C ARG A 681 12.59 -18.05 10.06
N ILE A 682 13.55 -17.80 9.17
CA ILE A 682 14.69 -18.69 8.94
C ILE A 682 15.97 -17.87 8.90
N THR A 683 17.05 -18.35 9.54
CA THR A 683 18.38 -17.73 9.48
C THR A 683 19.47 -18.75 9.18
N THR A 684 20.65 -18.29 8.76
CA THR A 684 21.79 -19.18 8.47
C THR A 684 22.35 -19.86 9.72
N ALA A 685 22.35 -19.16 10.87
CA ALA A 685 22.83 -19.70 12.15
C ALA A 685 21.75 -20.53 12.88
N GLY A 686 20.48 -20.32 12.54
CA GLY A 686 19.34 -20.78 13.32
C GLY A 686 19.15 -19.97 14.60
N ASN A 687 18.43 -20.54 15.56
CA ASN A 687 18.13 -19.95 16.86
C ASN A 687 19.09 -20.41 17.95
N TYR A 688 19.12 -19.67 19.04
CA TYR A 688 19.89 -19.99 20.23
C TYR A 688 19.15 -21.00 21.09
N VAL A 689 19.86 -22.02 21.56
CA VAL A 689 19.34 -23.09 22.40
C VAL A 689 20.20 -23.33 23.63
N ALA A 690 19.56 -23.67 24.74
CA ALA A 690 20.23 -24.18 25.93
C ALA A 690 19.32 -25.22 26.59
N SER A 691 19.89 -26.33 27.05
CA SER A 691 19.13 -27.43 27.65
C SER A 691 19.59 -27.70 29.08
N ILE A 692 18.62 -28.02 29.93
CA ILE A 692 18.83 -28.47 31.31
C ILE A 692 17.97 -29.71 31.57
N SER A 693 18.38 -30.52 32.53
CA SER A 693 17.53 -31.56 33.09
C SER A 693 16.38 -30.96 33.91
N SER A 694 15.36 -31.76 34.20
CA SER A 694 14.28 -31.36 35.13
C SER A 694 14.76 -31.04 36.57
N LEU A 695 16.01 -31.33 36.91
CA LEU A 695 16.67 -30.97 38.18
C LEU A 695 17.45 -29.65 38.11
N GLY A 696 17.45 -28.96 36.97
CA GLY A 696 18.06 -27.63 36.80
C GLY A 696 19.50 -27.66 36.30
N SER A 697 20.18 -28.81 36.36
CA SER A 697 21.56 -28.98 35.88
C SER A 697 21.65 -29.11 34.37
N SER A 698 22.77 -28.68 33.77
CA SER A 698 23.01 -28.87 32.33
C SER A 698 22.99 -30.35 31.95
N VAL A 699 22.53 -30.66 30.75
CA VAL A 699 22.44 -32.05 30.24
C VAL A 699 23.80 -32.75 30.18
N SER A 700 24.88 -31.97 30.07
CA SER A 700 26.26 -32.47 30.08
C SER A 700 26.73 -33.00 31.44
N THR A 701 26.03 -32.63 32.52
CA THR A 701 26.40 -32.94 33.89
C THR A 701 25.43 -33.90 34.58
N ASN A 702 24.19 -33.99 34.07
CA ASN A 702 23.15 -34.86 34.61
C ASN A 702 22.05 -35.11 33.57
N SER A 703 21.83 -36.37 33.21
CA SER A 703 20.74 -36.80 32.31
C SER A 703 19.46 -37.21 33.04
N ASN A 704 19.41 -37.03 34.36
CA ASN A 704 18.23 -37.22 35.20
C ASN A 704 17.61 -38.62 35.04
N MET A 705 18.50 -39.60 34.90
CA MET A 705 18.22 -41.03 34.90
C MET A 705 18.66 -41.63 36.23
N THR A 706 17.78 -42.39 36.86
CA THR A 706 18.09 -43.15 38.09
C THR A 706 17.68 -44.60 37.88
N VAL A 707 18.59 -45.53 38.14
CA VAL A 707 18.33 -46.98 38.13
C VAL A 707 18.86 -47.58 39.42
N ASP A 708 17.98 -48.15 40.24
CA ASP A 708 18.34 -48.71 41.55
C ASP A 708 17.35 -49.82 41.95
N ASN A 709 17.59 -50.48 43.08
CA ASN A 709 16.69 -51.48 43.66
C ASN A 709 15.35 -50.86 44.04
N VAL A 710 14.25 -51.60 43.86
CA VAL A 710 12.88 -51.12 44.15
C VAL A 710 12.70 -50.70 45.63
N GLU A 711 13.48 -51.28 46.55
CA GLU A 711 13.51 -50.88 47.96
C GLU A 711 14.01 -49.45 48.19
N ASN A 712 14.83 -48.92 47.27
CA ASN A 712 15.37 -47.57 47.28
C ASN A 712 14.51 -46.58 46.48
N MET A 713 13.36 -47.03 45.95
CA MET A 713 12.51 -46.18 45.13
C MET A 713 11.99 -45.00 45.96
N PRO A 714 12.20 -43.75 45.49
CA PRO A 714 11.86 -42.58 46.28
C PRO A 714 10.34 -42.43 46.45
N LEU A 715 9.90 -42.15 47.68
CA LEU A 715 8.48 -41.91 48.01
C LEU A 715 7.90 -40.66 47.32
N ALA A 716 8.77 -39.73 46.91
CA ALA A 716 8.41 -38.53 46.20
C ALA A 716 9.51 -38.16 45.21
N ARG A 717 9.11 -37.58 44.08
CA ARG A 717 10.03 -37.09 43.07
C ARG A 717 10.94 -35.98 43.63
N ALA A 718 12.23 -36.03 43.31
CA ALA A 718 13.17 -34.96 43.61
C ALA A 718 12.80 -33.68 42.83
N GLY A 719 12.92 -32.53 43.49
CA GLY A 719 12.79 -31.20 42.88
C GLY A 719 14.15 -30.54 42.68
N MET A 720 14.18 -29.38 42.00
CA MET A 720 15.38 -28.55 41.97
C MET A 720 15.75 -28.10 43.39
N THR A 721 17.03 -28.15 43.73
CA THR A 721 17.52 -27.81 45.08
C THR A 721 17.88 -26.33 45.23
N SER A 722 17.85 -25.58 44.13
CA SER A 722 18.18 -24.16 44.06
C SER A 722 17.34 -23.43 43.01
N THR A 723 17.26 -22.11 43.09
CA THR A 723 16.62 -21.26 42.09
C THR A 723 17.33 -21.37 40.73
N LEU A 724 16.56 -21.51 39.66
CA LEU A 724 17.04 -21.33 38.30
C LEU A 724 17.06 -19.83 37.96
N THR A 725 18.20 -19.31 37.50
CA THR A 725 18.30 -17.92 37.00
C THR A 725 18.40 -17.94 35.48
N ILE A 726 17.51 -17.20 34.81
CA ILE A 726 17.46 -17.06 33.36
C ILE A 726 17.82 -15.61 33.02
N ASN A 727 18.93 -15.40 32.33
CA ASN A 727 19.28 -14.10 31.77
C ASN A 727 18.69 -14.02 30.37
N SER A 728 17.60 -13.25 30.21
CA SER A 728 16.84 -13.15 28.97
C SER A 728 17.58 -12.34 27.91
N PRO A 729 17.25 -12.52 26.62
CA PRO A 729 17.81 -11.72 25.54
C PRO A 729 17.48 -10.22 25.64
N MET A 730 16.43 -9.86 26.37
CA MET A 730 16.05 -8.45 26.60
C MET A 730 16.94 -7.77 27.66
N GLY A 731 17.78 -8.54 28.36
CA GLY A 731 18.69 -8.06 29.41
C GLY A 731 18.15 -8.23 30.83
N ASN A 732 17.01 -8.90 31.01
CA ASN A 732 16.39 -9.14 32.31
C ASN A 732 16.92 -10.43 32.96
N ALA A 733 17.04 -10.42 34.29
CA ALA A 733 17.39 -11.62 35.07
C ALA A 733 16.15 -12.14 35.80
N ILE A 734 15.65 -13.29 35.35
CA ILE A 734 14.41 -13.91 35.83
C ILE A 734 14.76 -15.08 36.74
N ARG A 735 14.07 -15.20 37.87
CA ARG A 735 14.32 -16.23 38.88
C ARG A 735 13.11 -17.15 38.95
N TYR A 736 13.33 -18.44 38.71
CA TYR A 736 12.30 -19.46 38.74
C TYR A 736 12.59 -20.52 39.79
N GLU A 737 11.61 -20.80 40.64
CA GLU A 737 11.68 -21.80 41.72
C GLU A 737 10.59 -22.84 41.50
N PRO A 738 10.90 -24.01 40.90
CA PRO A 738 9.90 -25.04 40.68
C PRO A 738 9.42 -25.64 42.00
N SER A 739 8.13 -25.93 42.05
CA SER A 739 7.55 -26.69 43.16
C SER A 739 8.06 -28.14 43.16
N GLN A 740 8.18 -28.72 44.35
CA GLN A 740 8.53 -30.13 44.49
C GLN A 740 7.54 -31.01 43.72
N GLY A 741 8.04 -32.02 43.00
CA GLY A 741 7.20 -32.93 42.21
C GLY A 741 6.91 -32.49 40.78
N MET A 742 7.26 -31.26 40.38
CA MET A 742 7.10 -30.84 38.98
C MET A 742 8.05 -31.61 38.05
N MET A 743 7.50 -32.17 36.98
CA MET A 743 8.22 -32.85 35.90
C MET A 743 8.64 -31.87 34.80
N ALA A 744 9.47 -32.29 33.85
CA ALA A 744 10.01 -31.39 32.82
C ALA A 744 8.90 -30.68 32.01
N GLY A 745 7.83 -31.39 31.64
CA GLY A 745 6.69 -30.79 30.93
C GLY A 745 5.93 -29.77 31.76
N HIS A 746 5.73 -30.03 33.06
CA HIS A 746 5.13 -29.07 34.00
C HIS A 746 5.99 -27.81 34.13
N ILE A 747 7.32 -27.98 34.25
CA ILE A 747 8.27 -26.87 34.36
C ILE A 747 8.27 -26.04 33.06
N ALA A 748 8.33 -26.69 31.90
CA ALA A 748 8.28 -26.00 30.61
C ALA A 748 6.97 -25.21 30.42
N THR A 749 5.83 -25.77 30.86
CA THR A 749 4.53 -25.09 30.79
C THR A 749 4.49 -23.85 31.69
N ALA A 750 4.97 -23.97 32.94
CA ALA A 750 5.05 -22.85 33.86
C ALA A 750 5.97 -21.74 33.33
N LEU A 751 7.18 -22.10 32.88
CA LEU A 751 8.14 -21.16 32.32
C LEU A 751 7.64 -20.47 31.06
N ASN A 752 6.89 -21.14 30.18
CA ASN A 752 6.30 -20.48 29.01
C ASN A 752 5.29 -19.39 29.39
N SER A 753 4.63 -19.49 30.55
CA SER A 753 3.70 -18.46 31.02
C SER A 753 4.43 -17.21 31.55
N GLU A 754 5.66 -17.38 32.02
CA GLU A 754 6.48 -16.29 32.58
C GLU A 754 7.43 -15.68 31.54
N LEU A 755 8.01 -16.49 30.66
CA LEU A 755 9.10 -16.12 29.77
C LEU A 755 8.67 -15.77 28.35
N SER A 756 7.40 -15.97 27.98
CA SER A 756 6.98 -15.75 26.59
C SER A 756 7.16 -14.30 26.14
N ASN A 757 6.91 -13.34 27.03
CA ASN A 757 7.11 -11.91 26.75
C ASN A 757 8.59 -11.49 26.70
N GLU A 758 9.50 -12.39 27.10
CA GLU A 758 10.95 -12.18 27.12
C GLU A 758 11.63 -12.75 25.86
N GLY A 759 10.84 -13.18 24.87
CA GLY A 759 11.32 -13.76 23.62
C GLY A 759 11.87 -15.19 23.75
N LEU A 760 11.56 -15.86 24.85
CA LEU A 760 11.99 -17.24 25.13
C LEU A 760 10.80 -18.19 25.00
N ARG A 761 11.02 -19.32 24.33
CA ARG A 761 10.13 -20.49 24.37
C ARG A 761 10.83 -21.65 25.03
N VAL A 762 10.06 -22.41 25.81
CA VAL A 762 10.55 -23.57 26.56
C VAL A 762 9.81 -24.81 26.09
N ARG A 763 10.54 -25.90 25.86
CA ARG A 763 9.98 -27.20 25.46
C ARG A 763 10.54 -28.29 26.36
N ALA A 764 9.77 -29.34 26.55
CA ALA A 764 10.24 -30.54 27.22
C ALA A 764 10.28 -31.71 26.24
N SER A 765 11.25 -32.62 26.44
CA SER A 765 11.37 -33.85 25.66
C SER A 765 11.94 -34.97 26.53
N ASN A 766 11.45 -36.19 26.35
CA ASN A 766 12.00 -37.37 27.03
C ASN A 766 11.98 -38.56 26.06
N PHE A 767 13.17 -38.99 25.67
CA PHE A 767 13.40 -40.17 24.83
C PHE A 767 14.33 -41.13 25.56
N VAL A 768 13.90 -42.38 25.71
CA VAL A 768 14.66 -43.41 26.43
C VAL A 768 14.82 -44.62 25.54
N GLU A 769 16.05 -45.01 25.27
CA GLU A 769 16.34 -46.23 24.51
C GLU A 769 16.61 -47.40 25.46
N LEU A 770 15.84 -48.47 25.26
CA LEU A 770 16.04 -49.79 25.83
C LEU A 770 16.77 -50.63 24.77
N TYR A 771 17.98 -51.11 25.09
CA TYR A 771 18.80 -51.88 24.16
C TYR A 771 19.35 -53.15 24.82
N GLU A 772 19.78 -54.10 23.99
CA GLU A 772 20.14 -55.45 24.45
C GLU A 772 19.00 -56.18 25.19
N VAL A 773 17.76 -55.98 24.74
CA VAL A 773 16.57 -56.61 25.34
C VAL A 773 16.66 -58.15 25.22
N PRO A 774 16.56 -58.92 26.32
CA PRO A 774 16.67 -60.37 26.29
C PRO A 774 15.43 -61.04 25.66
N ALA A 775 15.62 -62.20 25.03
CA ALA A 775 14.54 -62.99 24.43
C ALA A 775 13.86 -63.89 25.48
N GLU A 776 13.25 -63.26 26.49
CA GLU A 776 12.72 -63.91 27.69
C GLU A 776 11.36 -63.31 28.11
N GLN A 777 10.68 -63.87 29.11
CA GLN A 777 9.51 -63.21 29.68
C GLN A 777 9.93 -61.95 30.44
N ILE A 778 9.36 -60.81 30.06
CA ILE A 778 9.63 -59.49 30.65
C ILE A 778 8.31 -58.95 31.21
N GLN A 779 8.34 -58.63 32.50
CA GLN A 779 7.26 -57.95 33.19
C GLN A 779 7.78 -56.66 33.84
N PHE A 780 7.02 -55.57 33.73
CA PHE A 780 7.25 -54.35 34.49
C PHE A 780 5.97 -53.53 34.61
N ASP A 781 5.93 -52.66 35.60
CA ASP A 781 4.86 -51.70 35.81
C ASP A 781 5.27 -50.35 35.20
N LEU A 782 4.51 -49.88 34.22
CA LEU A 782 4.77 -48.64 33.49
C LEU A 782 4.00 -47.47 34.11
N LYS A 783 4.70 -46.36 34.31
CA LYS A 783 4.11 -45.11 34.81
C LYS A 783 4.59 -43.89 34.03
N GLY A 784 3.61 -43.07 33.63
CA GLY A 784 3.75 -41.74 33.05
C GLY A 784 2.67 -40.83 33.63
N ASP A 785 1.62 -40.53 32.85
CA ASP A 785 0.51 -39.65 33.27
C ASP A 785 -0.54 -40.34 34.16
N ASN A 786 -0.55 -41.68 34.17
CA ASN A 786 -1.47 -42.50 34.92
C ASN A 786 -1.27 -42.37 36.44
N ALA A 787 -2.38 -42.28 37.18
CA ALA A 787 -2.35 -42.20 38.64
C ALA A 787 -1.81 -43.49 39.29
N GLU A 788 -2.23 -44.64 38.77
CA GLU A 788 -1.80 -45.99 39.17
C GLU A 788 -1.00 -46.63 38.03
N THR A 789 0.01 -47.45 38.34
CA THR A 789 0.87 -48.09 37.34
C THR A 789 0.10 -49.11 36.47
N VAL A 790 0.58 -49.33 35.23
CA VAL A 790 0.02 -50.34 34.32
C VAL A 790 1.03 -51.46 34.11
N SER A 791 0.63 -52.70 34.39
CA SER A 791 1.52 -53.85 34.24
C SER A 791 1.63 -54.29 32.77
N ILE A 792 2.85 -54.32 32.26
CA ILE A 792 3.21 -54.88 30.96
C ILE A 792 3.84 -56.25 31.23
N ASP A 793 3.23 -57.33 30.75
CA ASP A 793 3.76 -58.69 30.81
C ASP A 793 3.79 -59.28 29.40
N TYR A 794 4.99 -59.56 28.88
CA TYR A 794 5.16 -60.01 27.51
C TYR A 794 6.29 -61.03 27.38
N ASP A 795 6.03 -62.10 26.62
CA ASP A 795 7.03 -63.14 26.31
C ASP A 795 7.84 -62.78 25.05
N MET A 796 9.10 -62.37 25.26
CA MET A 796 10.04 -62.06 24.17
C MET A 796 10.73 -63.29 23.57
N SER A 797 10.41 -64.52 23.99
CA SER A 797 11.05 -65.75 23.48
C SER A 797 10.86 -65.96 21.98
N ALA A 798 9.78 -65.41 21.40
CA ALA A 798 9.54 -65.41 19.96
C ALA A 798 10.38 -64.36 19.19
N GLY A 799 11.11 -63.48 19.89
CA GLY A 799 12.02 -62.48 19.33
C GLY A 799 11.36 -61.30 18.63
N SER A 800 10.04 -61.11 18.76
CA SER A 800 9.31 -60.03 18.08
C SER A 800 9.23 -58.77 18.94
N ILE A 801 10.18 -57.84 18.75
CA ILE A 801 10.13 -56.50 19.37
C ILE A 801 8.87 -55.74 18.98
N SER A 802 8.39 -55.87 17.74
CA SER A 802 7.21 -55.15 17.26
C SER A 802 5.94 -55.48 18.04
N ALA A 803 5.78 -56.74 18.48
CA ALA A 803 4.62 -57.15 19.27
C ALA A 803 4.72 -56.68 20.73
N PHE A 804 5.92 -56.58 21.28
CA PHE A 804 6.15 -55.98 22.60
C PHE A 804 5.93 -54.46 22.59
N VAL A 805 6.38 -53.77 21.54
CA VAL A 805 6.05 -52.37 21.29
C VAL A 805 4.53 -52.17 21.20
N ALA A 806 3.81 -53.08 20.55
CA ALA A 806 2.34 -53.03 20.50
C ALA A 806 1.71 -53.23 21.89
N ALA A 807 2.27 -54.09 22.75
CA ALA A 807 1.80 -54.28 24.12
C ALA A 807 1.97 -53.00 24.97
N ILE A 808 3.10 -52.30 24.83
CA ILE A 808 3.30 -51.00 25.49
C ILE A 808 2.33 -49.95 24.93
N ASN A 809 2.21 -49.85 23.61
CA ASN A 809 1.36 -48.86 22.94
C ASN A 809 -0.15 -49.06 23.15
N ALA A 810 -0.58 -50.26 23.57
CA ALA A 810 -1.96 -50.50 23.98
C ALA A 810 -2.39 -49.60 25.15
N HIS A 811 -1.44 -49.07 25.92
CA HIS A 811 -1.64 -48.22 27.08
C HIS A 811 -1.16 -46.77 26.89
N THR A 812 -0.87 -46.34 25.65
CA THR A 812 -0.45 -44.96 25.36
C THR A 812 -1.46 -43.92 25.82
N GLY A 813 -2.77 -44.21 25.70
CA GLY A 813 -3.83 -43.28 26.11
C GLY A 813 -3.88 -42.98 27.61
N GLU A 814 -3.36 -43.89 28.44
CA GLU A 814 -3.32 -43.75 29.90
C GLU A 814 -1.97 -43.25 30.39
N THR A 815 -0.88 -43.70 29.77
CA THR A 815 0.50 -43.42 30.21
C THR A 815 1.11 -42.18 29.55
N GLY A 816 0.61 -41.78 28.38
CA GLY A 816 1.23 -40.75 27.54
C GLY A 816 2.57 -41.17 26.91
N ILE A 817 2.92 -42.46 26.98
CA ILE A 817 4.18 -43.03 26.48
C ILE A 817 3.92 -43.74 25.15
N ILE A 818 4.75 -43.46 24.15
CA ILE A 818 4.77 -44.16 22.88
C ILE A 818 6.08 -44.93 22.76
N ALA A 819 5.98 -46.21 22.45
CA ALA A 819 7.11 -47.08 22.13
C ALA A 819 7.29 -47.21 20.62
N TYR A 820 8.55 -47.25 20.20
CA TYR A 820 8.97 -47.46 18.82
C TYR A 820 10.02 -48.58 18.77
N SER A 821 9.98 -49.43 17.74
CA SER A 821 11.05 -50.39 17.46
C SER A 821 12.16 -49.72 16.66
N SER A 822 13.43 -50.03 16.97
CA SER A 822 14.55 -49.58 16.13
C SER A 822 14.59 -50.26 14.76
N ALA A 823 15.26 -49.67 13.77
CA ALA A 823 15.34 -50.21 12.39
C ALA A 823 15.86 -51.65 12.27
N ASN A 824 16.68 -52.10 13.22
CA ASN A 824 17.20 -53.47 13.27
C ASN A 824 16.29 -54.44 14.06
N ASN A 825 15.15 -53.98 14.58
CA ASN A 825 14.26 -54.71 15.51
C ASN A 825 15.02 -55.29 16.72
N ARG A 826 15.98 -54.54 17.28
CA ARG A 826 16.78 -54.97 18.46
C ARG A 826 16.65 -54.07 19.69
N ASN A 827 16.20 -52.83 19.51
CA ASN A 827 16.08 -51.83 20.56
C ASN A 827 14.65 -51.25 20.54
N ILE A 828 14.25 -50.66 21.66
CA ILE A 828 12.96 -49.99 21.83
C ILE A 828 13.24 -48.56 22.27
N VAL A 829 12.58 -47.59 21.66
CA VAL A 829 12.64 -46.19 22.07
C VAL A 829 11.30 -45.80 22.67
N LEU A 830 11.29 -45.40 23.93
CA LEU A 830 10.14 -44.83 24.62
C LEU A 830 10.19 -43.31 24.50
N GLN A 831 9.10 -42.70 24.05
CA GLN A 831 8.91 -41.26 24.00
C GLN A 831 7.77 -40.87 24.94
N LYS A 832 8.03 -39.90 25.82
CA LYS A 832 6.95 -39.20 26.54
C LYS A 832 6.58 -37.94 25.78
N ILE A 833 5.31 -37.81 25.39
CA ILE A 833 4.82 -36.77 24.46
C ILE A 833 5.02 -35.35 25.02
N ASP A 834 4.75 -35.15 26.30
CA ASP A 834 4.91 -33.87 27.02
C ASP A 834 6.30 -33.70 27.66
N GLY A 835 7.21 -34.67 27.46
CA GLY A 835 8.53 -34.69 28.07
C GLY A 835 8.55 -34.98 29.58
N ASN A 836 7.44 -35.36 30.19
CA ASN A 836 7.40 -35.78 31.60
C ASN A 836 8.17 -37.09 31.84
N ASP A 837 8.23 -37.51 33.09
CA ASP A 837 9.03 -38.66 33.50
C ASP A 837 8.48 -39.98 32.93
N ILE A 838 9.38 -40.91 32.65
CA ILE A 838 9.09 -42.30 32.32
C ILE A 838 9.60 -43.14 33.49
N SER A 839 8.72 -43.92 34.11
CA SER A 839 9.09 -44.82 35.20
C SER A 839 8.76 -46.26 34.84
N LEU A 840 9.77 -47.13 35.02
CA LEU A 840 9.67 -48.59 34.92
C LEU A 840 9.83 -49.15 36.33
N GLU A 841 8.76 -49.71 36.87
CA GLU A 841 8.67 -50.18 38.25
C GLU A 841 8.51 -51.70 38.29
N ASN A 842 8.81 -52.32 39.44
CA ASN A 842 8.61 -53.75 39.68
C ASN A 842 9.10 -54.66 38.55
N VAL A 843 10.29 -54.38 37.99
CA VAL A 843 10.80 -55.13 36.83
C VAL A 843 11.10 -56.57 37.22
N VAL A 844 10.64 -57.51 36.40
CA VAL A 844 10.91 -58.95 36.48
C VAL A 844 11.28 -59.46 35.09
N ILE A 845 12.51 -59.95 34.97
CA ILE A 845 13.02 -60.60 33.76
C ILE A 845 13.39 -62.03 34.14
N SER A 846 12.92 -63.00 33.37
CA SER A 846 13.25 -64.41 33.59
C SER A 846 14.77 -64.66 33.50
N ASN A 847 15.27 -65.75 34.11
CA ASN A 847 16.68 -66.18 34.05
C ASN A 847 17.77 -65.12 34.35
N GLU A 848 17.47 -64.10 35.16
CA GLU A 848 18.43 -63.03 35.52
C GLU A 848 18.87 -62.16 34.33
N GLY A 849 18.05 -62.04 33.29
CA GLY A 849 18.31 -61.13 32.17
C GLY A 849 18.38 -59.65 32.59
N GLU A 850 19.06 -58.83 31.78
CA GLU A 850 19.19 -57.38 31.98
C GLU A 850 18.83 -56.62 30.70
N ILE A 851 18.25 -55.43 30.85
CA ILE A 851 18.01 -54.47 29.75
C ILE A 851 18.88 -53.25 30.00
N LYS A 852 19.57 -52.75 28.98
CA LYS A 852 20.33 -51.50 29.09
C LYS A 852 19.47 -50.29 28.74
N LEU A 853 19.70 -49.20 29.47
CA LEU A 853 18.99 -47.93 29.34
C LEU A 853 19.96 -46.81 29.00
N ARG A 854 19.56 -45.91 28.11
CA ARG A 854 20.22 -44.61 27.89
C ARG A 854 19.20 -43.57 27.44
N GLN A 855 19.44 -42.31 27.80
CA GLN A 855 18.57 -41.21 27.38
C GLN A 855 19.08 -40.58 26.09
N LEU A 856 18.15 -40.28 25.19
CA LEU A 856 18.40 -39.59 23.93
C LEU A 856 17.91 -38.14 24.00
N ASP A 857 18.55 -37.25 23.26
CA ASP A 857 18.06 -35.90 23.05
C ASP A 857 16.88 -35.88 22.04
N SER A 858 16.36 -34.69 21.76
CA SER A 858 15.26 -34.50 20.79
C SER A 858 15.62 -34.89 19.35
N PHE A 859 16.90 -35.14 19.08
CA PHE A 859 17.43 -35.53 17.78
C PHE A 859 17.92 -36.99 17.75
N GLY A 860 17.58 -37.79 18.76
CA GLY A 860 17.93 -39.20 18.85
C GLY A 860 19.41 -39.47 19.12
N GLU A 861 20.19 -38.47 19.53
CA GLU A 861 21.59 -38.62 19.91
C GLU A 861 21.69 -38.91 21.41
N VAL A 862 22.66 -39.74 21.80
CA VAL A 862 22.86 -40.07 23.22
C VAL A 862 23.33 -38.81 23.94
N ILE A 863 22.62 -38.42 25.00
CA ILE A 863 22.99 -37.25 25.81
C ILE A 863 24.36 -37.52 26.44
N ASN A 864 25.29 -36.59 26.27
CA ASN A 864 26.62 -36.69 26.85
C ASN A 864 26.58 -36.44 28.36
N SER A 865 26.30 -37.45 29.17
CA SER A 865 26.21 -37.35 30.63
C SER A 865 27.00 -38.46 31.33
N PRO A 866 27.35 -38.29 32.62
CA PRO A 866 27.96 -39.36 33.41
C PRO A 866 27.09 -40.64 33.45
N GLU A 867 25.76 -40.50 33.51
CA GLU A 867 24.86 -41.66 33.59
C GLU A 867 24.81 -42.43 32.26
N ASN A 868 24.93 -41.75 31.11
CA ASN A 868 25.01 -42.40 29.80
C ASN A 868 26.43 -42.90 29.46
N ALA A 869 27.48 -42.35 30.08
CA ALA A 869 28.86 -42.79 29.87
C ALA A 869 29.13 -44.20 30.43
N THR A 870 28.30 -44.66 31.38
CA THR A 870 28.31 -46.03 31.90
C THR A 870 26.95 -46.68 31.64
N PRO A 871 26.87 -47.83 30.94
CA PRO A 871 25.59 -48.45 30.63
C PRO A 871 24.76 -48.70 31.89
N GLN A 872 23.60 -48.06 32.00
CA GLN A 872 22.66 -48.32 33.09
C GLN A 872 21.89 -49.61 32.78
N THR A 873 21.87 -50.58 33.70
CA THR A 873 21.17 -51.86 33.53
C THR A 873 20.00 -52.01 34.49
N ILE A 874 18.81 -52.25 33.93
CA ILE A 874 17.62 -52.64 34.69
C ILE A 874 17.44 -54.15 34.62
N SER A 875 17.18 -54.76 35.78
CA SER A 875 17.06 -56.21 35.96
C SER A 875 16.05 -56.49 37.08
N THR A 876 15.76 -57.78 37.33
CA THR A 876 14.74 -58.19 38.30
C THR A 876 14.93 -57.53 39.68
N GLY A 877 13.87 -56.88 40.17
CA GLY A 877 13.88 -56.18 41.47
C GLY A 877 14.38 -54.74 41.43
N LYS A 878 14.71 -54.19 40.25
CA LYS A 878 15.07 -52.78 40.07
C LYS A 878 13.90 -51.94 39.54
N PHE A 879 14.05 -50.62 39.68
CA PHE A 879 13.25 -49.62 38.99
C PHE A 879 14.15 -48.72 38.13
N ALA A 880 13.57 -48.04 37.15
CA ALA A 880 14.19 -46.91 36.48
C ALA A 880 13.24 -45.72 36.44
N SER A 881 13.73 -44.55 36.84
CA SER A 881 13.03 -43.27 36.70
C SER A 881 13.87 -42.36 35.83
N ILE A 882 13.32 -41.97 34.68
CA ILE A 882 14.00 -41.13 33.69
C ILE A 882 13.16 -39.89 33.48
N GLY A 883 13.61 -38.75 33.99
CA GLY A 883 12.90 -37.48 33.76
C GLY A 883 13.42 -36.72 32.56
N GLY A 884 12.53 -35.96 31.92
CA GLY A 884 12.84 -35.29 30.66
C GLY A 884 13.84 -34.14 30.76
N GLN A 885 14.22 -33.68 29.57
CA GLN A 885 15.05 -32.53 29.30
C GLN A 885 14.17 -31.31 29.00
N ILE A 886 14.60 -30.14 29.46
CA ILE A 886 13.97 -28.84 29.24
C ILE A 886 14.89 -28.04 28.32
N THR A 887 14.41 -27.68 27.14
CA THR A 887 15.15 -26.91 26.14
C THR A 887 14.54 -25.53 26.00
N PHE A 888 15.36 -24.50 26.17
CA PHE A 888 15.03 -23.11 25.94
C PHE A 888 15.46 -22.72 24.53
N VAL A 889 14.63 -21.94 23.84
CA VAL A 889 14.85 -21.48 22.46
C VAL A 889 14.57 -19.99 22.35
N SER A 890 15.46 -19.24 21.70
CA SER A 890 15.34 -17.80 21.44
C SER A 890 15.97 -17.43 20.10
N SER A 891 15.53 -16.32 19.49
CA SER A 891 16.17 -15.77 18.29
C SER A 891 17.43 -14.93 18.57
N ALA A 892 17.74 -14.67 19.84
CA ALA A 892 18.94 -13.99 20.34
C ALA A 892 19.58 -14.75 21.52
N ASP A 893 20.82 -14.42 21.86
CA ASP A 893 21.57 -15.12 22.91
C ASP A 893 20.99 -14.90 24.32
N PHE A 894 21.13 -15.92 25.15
CA PHE A 894 20.71 -15.94 26.55
C PHE A 894 21.60 -16.90 27.37
N SER A 895 21.50 -16.85 28.70
CA SER A 895 22.16 -17.84 29.57
C SER A 895 21.29 -18.33 30.72
N LEU A 896 21.54 -19.56 31.15
CA LEU A 896 20.87 -20.20 32.27
C LEU A 896 21.90 -20.42 33.39
N SER A 897 21.54 -20.18 34.64
CA SER A 897 22.40 -20.49 35.78
C SER A 897 21.66 -21.27 36.86
N TYR A 898 22.29 -22.35 37.32
CA TYR A 898 21.80 -23.21 38.38
C TYR A 898 22.96 -23.63 39.28
N ASN A 899 22.81 -23.51 40.61
CA ASN A 899 23.87 -23.80 41.59
C ASN A 899 25.21 -23.07 41.32
N GLY A 900 25.15 -21.87 40.72
CA GLY A 900 26.35 -21.09 40.37
C GLY A 900 27.10 -21.59 39.13
N VAL A 901 26.59 -22.60 38.43
CA VAL A 901 27.08 -23.04 37.12
C VAL A 901 26.29 -22.31 36.06
N GLU A 902 26.97 -21.64 35.13
CA GLU A 902 26.36 -20.96 33.98
C GLU A 902 26.41 -21.85 32.73
N ASN A 903 25.31 -21.87 31.99
CA ASN A 903 25.12 -22.56 30.73
C ASN A 903 24.66 -21.54 29.68
N SER A 904 25.60 -20.99 28.92
CA SER A 904 25.30 -20.04 27.84
C SER A 904 24.71 -20.78 26.64
N SER A 905 23.68 -20.18 26.03
CA SER A 905 23.06 -20.71 24.82
C SER A 905 24.04 -20.82 23.64
N GLN A 906 23.77 -21.77 22.75
CA GLN A 906 24.53 -22.00 21.53
C GLN A 906 23.59 -21.93 20.32
N THR A 907 24.11 -21.56 19.15
CA THR A 907 23.31 -21.56 17.93
C THR A 907 23.02 -22.98 17.47
N SER A 908 21.76 -23.27 17.14
CA SER A 908 21.30 -24.52 16.55
C SER A 908 20.76 -24.24 15.16
N LYS A 909 21.48 -24.72 14.15
CA LYS A 909 21.05 -24.63 12.73
C LYS A 909 19.76 -25.39 12.45
N PHE A 910 19.30 -26.24 13.37
CA PHE A 910 18.07 -27.02 13.25
C PHE A 910 16.84 -26.28 13.78
N GLU A 911 17.02 -25.27 14.63
CA GLU A 911 15.94 -24.43 15.14
C GLU A 911 15.83 -23.18 14.28
N ALA A 912 14.76 -23.07 13.48
CA ALA A 912 14.54 -21.95 12.55
C ALA A 912 15.75 -21.67 11.61
N GLY A 913 16.44 -22.73 11.18
CA GLY A 913 17.52 -22.64 10.19
C GLY A 913 17.15 -23.18 8.82
N PHE A 914 18.08 -23.07 7.87
CA PHE A 914 17.93 -23.62 6.51
C PHE A 914 18.04 -25.16 6.45
N VAL A 915 18.31 -25.81 7.58
CA VAL A 915 18.32 -27.27 7.72
C VAL A 915 17.42 -27.62 8.88
N THR A 916 16.54 -28.59 8.73
CA THR A 916 15.78 -29.17 9.84
C THR A 916 16.23 -30.61 10.04
N LYS A 917 16.28 -31.06 11.31
CA LYS A 917 16.63 -32.42 11.69
C LYS A 917 15.47 -32.98 12.50
N ASP A 918 14.79 -33.97 11.94
CA ASP A 918 13.71 -34.69 12.61
C ASP A 918 14.19 -36.09 12.98
N TYR A 919 14.08 -36.44 14.26
CA TYR A 919 14.28 -37.81 14.70
C TYR A 919 13.01 -38.64 14.49
N LEU A 920 13.14 -39.73 13.73
CA LEU A 920 12.08 -40.68 13.41
C LEU A 920 12.37 -41.99 14.17
N PRO A 921 11.82 -42.16 15.38
CA PRO A 921 12.17 -43.28 16.26
C PRO A 921 11.71 -44.63 15.72
N ASP A 922 10.65 -44.67 14.91
CA ASP A 922 10.06 -45.86 14.27
C ASP A 922 11.03 -46.64 13.37
N ASN A 923 12.05 -45.96 12.85
CA ASN A 923 13.07 -46.54 11.99
C ASN A 923 14.49 -46.18 12.45
N SER A 924 14.65 -45.55 13.62
CA SER A 924 15.93 -44.99 14.06
C SER A 924 16.59 -44.10 12.99
N LEU A 925 15.78 -43.35 12.24
CA LEU A 925 16.24 -42.49 11.15
C LEU A 925 16.28 -41.05 11.62
N ASN A 926 17.32 -40.32 11.19
CA ASN A 926 17.30 -38.87 11.22
C ASN A 926 16.97 -38.37 9.82
N ARG A 927 15.87 -37.62 9.68
CA ARG A 927 15.51 -36.94 8.44
C ARG A 927 16.11 -35.54 8.48
N TYR A 928 16.95 -35.26 7.50
CA TYR A 928 17.45 -33.91 7.26
C TYR A 928 16.72 -33.30 6.07
N THR A 929 16.08 -32.16 6.28
CA THR A 929 15.45 -31.41 5.20
C THR A 929 16.17 -30.08 5.03
N PHE A 930 16.67 -29.84 3.82
CA PHE A 930 17.31 -28.60 3.43
C PHE A 930 16.25 -27.69 2.81
N LYS A 931 16.19 -26.44 3.25
CA LYS A 931 15.39 -25.39 2.60
C LYS A 931 16.30 -24.57 1.71
N GLU A 932 15.82 -24.21 0.53
CA GLU A 932 16.52 -23.37 -0.42
C GLU A 932 15.65 -22.22 -0.93
N THR A 933 16.30 -21.11 -1.29
CA THR A 933 15.66 -19.97 -1.94
C THR A 933 16.42 -19.61 -3.21
N GLY A 934 16.07 -20.23 -4.34
CA GLY A 934 16.81 -20.07 -5.60
C GLY A 934 16.98 -18.63 -6.09
N LEU A 935 16.04 -17.72 -5.78
CA LEU A 935 16.11 -16.29 -6.12
C LEU A 935 17.19 -15.52 -5.33
N ILE A 936 17.55 -16.01 -4.15
CA ILE A 936 18.47 -15.36 -3.21
C ILE A 936 19.83 -16.05 -3.24
N ASP A 937 19.82 -17.38 -3.19
CA ASP A 937 21.00 -18.22 -2.94
C ASP A 937 21.85 -18.50 -4.19
N GLY A 938 21.31 -18.21 -5.37
CA GLY A 938 21.99 -18.42 -6.65
C GLY A 938 22.57 -17.15 -7.26
N GLY A 939 23.33 -17.34 -8.35
CA GLY A 939 23.97 -16.24 -9.07
C GLY A 939 22.95 -15.43 -9.85
N SER A 940 22.94 -14.12 -9.65
CA SER A 940 21.97 -13.21 -10.26
C SER A 940 22.66 -11.99 -10.85
N ILE A 941 21.99 -11.34 -11.79
CA ILE A 941 22.43 -10.07 -12.37
C ILE A 941 21.24 -9.12 -12.44
N SER A 942 21.48 -7.82 -12.26
CA SER A 942 20.42 -6.82 -12.36
C SER A 942 19.82 -6.76 -13.76
N ALA A 943 18.62 -6.19 -13.90
CA ALA A 943 17.95 -6.07 -15.19
C ALA A 943 18.79 -5.30 -16.24
N GLU A 944 19.62 -4.35 -15.80
CA GLU A 944 20.54 -3.59 -16.65
C GLU A 944 21.80 -4.38 -17.04
N GLY A 945 21.99 -5.58 -16.47
CA GLY A 945 23.14 -6.43 -16.73
C GLY A 945 24.45 -5.95 -16.07
N ILE A 946 24.39 -5.02 -15.11
CA ILE A 946 25.60 -4.37 -14.56
C ILE A 946 25.96 -4.87 -13.17
N ILE A 947 24.98 -5.16 -12.32
CA ILE A 947 25.22 -5.51 -10.91
C ILE A 947 25.12 -7.03 -10.76
N PRO A 948 26.24 -7.76 -10.71
CA PRO A 948 26.22 -9.19 -10.42
C PRO A 948 26.15 -9.47 -8.92
N VAL A 949 25.50 -10.56 -8.55
CA VAL A 949 25.56 -11.18 -7.22
C VAL A 949 25.98 -12.63 -7.42
N ALA A 950 27.04 -13.04 -6.74
CA ALA A 950 27.58 -14.37 -6.84
C ALA A 950 26.83 -15.38 -5.94
N PRO A 951 26.72 -16.67 -6.35
CA PRO A 951 26.05 -17.68 -5.55
C PRO A 951 26.80 -17.94 -4.23
N SER A 952 26.19 -17.63 -3.09
CA SER A 952 26.84 -17.65 -1.76
C SER A 952 26.46 -18.84 -0.87
N SER A 953 25.54 -19.68 -1.35
CA SER A 953 25.08 -20.83 -0.59
C SER A 953 26.09 -21.99 -0.65
N SER A 954 26.37 -22.57 0.52
CA SER A 954 27.18 -23.79 0.64
C SER A 954 26.56 -24.70 1.68
N TYR A 955 26.23 -25.93 1.26
CA TYR A 955 25.64 -26.95 2.10
C TYR A 955 26.69 -28.00 2.40
N THR A 956 27.03 -28.17 3.68
CA THR A 956 28.01 -29.16 4.12
C THR A 956 27.34 -30.13 5.08
N PHE A 957 27.50 -31.41 4.80
CA PHE A 957 27.03 -32.49 5.65
C PHE A 957 28.20 -33.32 6.14
N ASN A 958 28.31 -33.41 7.46
CA ASN A 958 29.38 -34.13 8.14
C ASN A 958 28.78 -35.29 8.93
N ILE A 959 29.25 -36.50 8.69
CA ILE A 959 28.93 -37.70 9.48
C ILE A 959 30.18 -38.06 10.26
N SER A 960 30.10 -37.97 11.58
CA SER A 960 31.10 -38.53 12.50
C SER A 960 30.64 -39.89 13.00
N SER A 961 31.61 -40.77 13.26
CA SER A 961 31.39 -42.04 13.97
C SER A 961 32.10 -42.02 15.32
N ASP A 962 31.61 -42.82 16.26
CA ASP A 962 32.22 -43.03 17.58
C ASP A 962 33.66 -43.56 17.49
N SER A 963 34.05 -44.10 16.32
CA SER A 963 35.37 -44.66 16.02
C SER A 963 36.32 -43.74 15.24
N SER A 964 36.20 -42.42 15.37
CA SER A 964 37.15 -41.37 14.91
C SER A 964 37.26 -41.07 13.41
N GLY A 965 36.40 -41.65 12.56
CA GLY A 965 36.29 -41.26 11.15
C GLY A 965 35.19 -40.21 10.93
N GLN A 966 35.51 -39.14 10.18
CA GLN A 966 34.53 -38.15 9.69
C GLN A 966 34.39 -38.26 8.17
N LEU A 967 33.18 -38.49 7.68
CA LEU A 967 32.83 -38.34 6.27
C LEU A 967 32.23 -36.96 6.07
N SER A 968 32.72 -36.22 5.08
CA SER A 968 32.20 -34.90 4.73
C SER A 968 31.77 -34.88 3.27
N ALA A 969 30.66 -34.20 3.00
CA ALA A 969 30.24 -33.80 1.68
C ALA A 969 29.89 -32.32 1.68
N THR A 970 30.28 -31.62 0.62
CA THR A 970 29.94 -30.22 0.43
C THR A 970 29.37 -30.03 -0.96
N TYR A 971 28.24 -29.33 -1.04
CA TYR A 971 27.61 -28.89 -2.27
C TYR A 971 27.53 -27.36 -2.26
N LYS A 972 28.17 -26.73 -3.25
CA LYS A 972 28.14 -25.27 -3.43
C LYS A 972 27.01 -24.92 -4.39
N GLY A 973 26.25 -23.87 -4.09
CA GLY A 973 25.29 -23.29 -5.01
C GLY A 973 26.02 -22.68 -6.20
N VAL A 974 25.48 -22.86 -7.41
CA VAL A 974 26.20 -22.44 -8.62
C VAL A 974 25.38 -21.73 -9.69
N GLY A 975 24.06 -21.68 -9.50
CA GLY A 975 23.10 -21.01 -10.37
C GLY A 975 21.67 -21.41 -9.96
N ASN A 976 20.69 -20.54 -10.22
CA ASN A 976 19.31 -20.69 -9.72
C ASN A 976 18.66 -22.02 -10.17
N GLU A 977 18.91 -22.44 -11.40
CA GLU A 977 18.32 -23.64 -12.02
C GLU A 977 18.83 -24.98 -11.45
N ASN A 978 19.92 -24.98 -10.69
CA ASN A 978 20.51 -26.19 -10.11
C ASN A 978 20.35 -26.29 -8.59
N LEU A 979 19.82 -25.25 -7.93
CA LEU A 979 19.68 -25.20 -6.48
C LEU A 979 18.26 -25.60 -6.08
N THR A 980 18.05 -26.90 -5.87
CA THR A 980 16.80 -27.47 -5.32
C THR A 980 17.11 -28.38 -4.13
N SER A 981 16.16 -28.55 -3.21
CA SER A 981 16.22 -29.49 -2.08
C SER A 981 16.67 -30.89 -2.55
N ALA A 982 16.13 -31.35 -3.67
CA ALA A 982 16.44 -32.65 -4.26
C ALA A 982 17.88 -32.71 -4.80
N ALA A 983 18.33 -31.65 -5.49
CA ALA A 983 19.69 -31.56 -6.01
C ALA A 983 20.72 -31.50 -4.88
N ILE A 984 20.48 -30.69 -3.83
CA ILE A 984 21.34 -30.60 -2.65
C ILE A 984 21.45 -31.98 -1.99
N SER A 985 20.31 -32.59 -1.67
CA SER A 985 20.26 -33.88 -0.98
C SER A 985 20.94 -35.00 -1.80
N SER A 986 20.67 -35.08 -3.11
CA SER A 986 21.27 -36.08 -4.00
C SER A 986 22.79 -35.92 -4.11
N ASN A 987 23.29 -34.70 -4.30
CA ASN A 987 24.73 -34.45 -4.42
C ASN A 987 25.49 -34.73 -3.13
N LEU A 988 24.94 -34.31 -1.99
CA LEU A 988 25.50 -34.63 -0.68
C LEU A 988 25.54 -36.14 -0.45
N ALA A 989 24.43 -36.84 -0.70
CA ALA A 989 24.36 -38.29 -0.55
C ALA A 989 25.33 -39.04 -1.48
N ASN A 990 25.45 -38.64 -2.75
CA ASN A 990 26.36 -39.25 -3.70
C ASN A 990 27.82 -39.05 -3.31
N THR A 991 28.17 -37.85 -2.83
CA THR A 991 29.52 -37.52 -2.36
C THR A 991 29.87 -38.34 -1.11
N LEU A 992 28.95 -38.43 -0.14
CA LEU A 992 29.12 -39.28 1.05
C LEU A 992 29.31 -40.75 0.67
N ARG A 993 28.51 -41.28 -0.25
CA ARG A 993 28.65 -42.67 -0.74
C ARG A 993 29.96 -42.92 -1.48
N ALA A 994 30.44 -41.95 -2.24
CA ALA A 994 31.72 -42.05 -2.94
C ALA A 994 32.90 -42.05 -1.97
N ASN A 995 32.81 -41.24 -0.90
CA ASN A 995 33.81 -41.12 0.15
C ASN A 995 33.72 -42.23 1.21
N ALA A 996 32.60 -42.95 1.27
CA ALA A 996 32.42 -44.05 2.20
C ALA A 996 33.43 -45.19 1.92
N PRO A 997 33.97 -45.83 2.97
CA PRO A 997 34.93 -46.92 2.80
C PRO A 997 34.30 -48.07 2.00
N LYS A 998 34.88 -48.37 0.83
CA LYS A 998 34.48 -49.51 0.00
C LYS A 998 35.11 -50.78 0.55
N SER A 999 34.30 -51.79 0.91
CA SER A 999 34.79 -53.11 1.26
C SER A 999 35.54 -53.72 0.06
N HIS A 1000 36.83 -54.05 0.21
CA HIS A 1000 37.58 -54.85 -0.75
C HIS A 1000 37.70 -56.27 -0.21
N PHE A 1001 37.19 -57.25 -0.94
CA PHE A 1001 37.47 -58.66 -0.66
C PHE A 1001 38.80 -59.04 -1.29
N TYR A 1002 39.81 -59.30 -0.47
CA TYR A 1002 41.02 -59.99 -0.91
C TYR A 1002 40.82 -61.50 -0.68
N GLY A 1003 40.66 -62.25 -1.77
CA GLY A 1003 40.78 -63.70 -1.77
C GLY A 1003 42.19 -64.09 -2.20
N ASN A 1004 42.86 -64.93 -1.41
CA ASN A 1004 44.03 -65.65 -1.89
C ASN A 1004 43.51 -66.74 -2.82
N ILE A 1005 43.93 -66.73 -4.10
CA ILE A 1005 43.58 -67.78 -5.08
C ILE A 1005 44.36 -69.05 -4.74
#